data_AF-A0A8C4WND7-F1
#
_entry.id   AF-A0A8C4WND7-F1
#
_cell.length_a   1.000
_cell.length_b   1.000
_cell.length_c   1.000
_cell.angle_alpha   90.00
_cell.angle_beta   90.00
_cell.angle_gamma   90.00
#
_symmetry.space_group_name_H-M   'P 1'
#
loop_
_entity.id
_entity.type
_entity.pdbx_description
1 polymer ?
#
loop_
_entity_poly.entity_id
_entity_poly.type
_entity_poly.pdbx_seq_one_letter_code
_entity_poly.pdbx_strand_id
1 'polypeptide(L)'
;MGRTGVCCCCAALRPRYKRLVDNIFPEDPKDGLVKADMEKLTFYAVSAPEKLDRIGAYLAERLSRDVVRHRYGYVLIAMEALDQLLMACHSQSIKPFVESFLQMVAKLLESGEPKLQVLGTNSFVKFANIEEDTPSYHRRYDFFVSRFSAMCHSCHSDPETRTEIRIAGIRGIQGVVRKTVNDELRATIWEPQHMDKIVPSLLFNMQKIEDIDSRIGPPSSPTGGEKEENPAVLAENCFRELLGRATYGNMNNAVRPVFAHLDHHKLWDPNEFAVSCFKIIMYSIQAQYSHHVIQETLGHLDARKRDSPRVRAGIIQVLLEAVAIAAKGSIGPTVLEVFNTLLKHLRLSVDFELGERRSSTGSASFSTSSKESDERIVQNAIIQTIGFFGSNLPDYQRSEIMMFVMGKVPVLGTSSHSLDTSHLGDLGTRRIQIMLLRSLLMVTSGYNAKTIAAALPAPFLDPLLSPSLMEDSELRQLVLEILHNLIDRHDNRAKLRGIRIIPDVSDLKIKRDKISRQDVSFMKKHGQQLYRHIYLGCKEDDNVQKNFELLFTSLALITIELANEEVVIDLIRLAIALQDTIIINEDNLPMFNRCGVMALVAAYLNFLSQMIAVPAFCQHVSKVIETRTVEASYFLPENIFKDKCILPKSLEKHEKNLFFLTNKIAESLGGSGYSVERLSVPYVPQVTALFPSGKKPHKCRHKSKGKSEP
;
A
#
# COMPACT_ATOMS: atom_id res chain seq x y z
N MET A 1 -7.93 -60.82 62.72
CA MET A 1 -9.17 -61.65 62.72
C MET A 1 -10.13 -61.10 61.69
N GLY A 2 -10.76 -61.96 60.90
CA GLY A 2 -11.47 -61.55 59.67
C GLY A 2 -12.84 -60.90 59.90
N ARG A 3 -13.29 -60.14 58.90
CA ARG A 3 -14.70 -59.83 58.67
C ARG A 3 -15.09 -60.32 57.27
N THR A 4 -15.50 -61.58 57.21
CA THR A 4 -16.10 -62.19 56.02
C THR A 4 -17.56 -61.76 55.87
N GLY A 5 -17.87 -61.14 54.72
CA GLY A 5 -19.08 -61.42 53.95
C GLY A 5 -20.45 -60.98 54.48
N VAL A 6 -20.82 -59.72 54.23
CA VAL A 6 -22.20 -59.24 53.97
C VAL A 6 -22.07 -58.02 53.02
N CYS A 7 -22.73 -57.88 51.87
CA CYS A 7 -23.62 -58.77 51.10
C CYS A 7 -23.36 -58.57 49.59
N CYS A 8 -23.35 -59.65 48.79
CA CYS A 8 -23.00 -59.62 47.36
C CYS A 8 -24.23 -59.73 46.41
N CYS A 9 -25.43 -59.36 46.87
CA CYS A 9 -26.69 -59.58 46.12
C CYS A 9 -27.18 -58.36 45.31
N CYS A 10 -26.53 -57.20 45.39
CA CYS A 10 -26.95 -55.99 44.66
C CYS A 10 -26.44 -55.91 43.20
N ALA A 11 -25.44 -56.72 42.82
CA ALA A 11 -24.90 -56.73 41.46
C ALA A 11 -25.89 -57.32 40.43
N ALA A 12 -26.64 -58.36 40.82
CA ALA A 12 -27.58 -59.07 39.95
C ALA A 12 -28.83 -58.26 39.58
N LEU A 13 -29.12 -57.17 40.29
CA LEU A 13 -30.24 -56.25 40.02
C LEU A 13 -29.84 -55.00 39.22
N ARG A 14 -28.54 -54.74 39.00
CA ARG A 14 -28.10 -53.59 38.18
C ARG A 14 -28.46 -53.80 36.70
N PRO A 15 -28.93 -52.78 35.95
CA PRO A 15 -29.13 -52.89 34.50
C PRO A 15 -27.88 -53.37 33.76
N ARG A 16 -28.06 -54.21 32.72
CA ARG A 16 -26.95 -54.85 31.97
C ARG A 16 -25.89 -53.84 31.48
N TYR A 17 -26.33 -52.68 30.99
CA TYR A 17 -25.43 -51.62 30.51
C TYR A 17 -24.51 -51.07 31.63
N LYS A 18 -25.01 -50.92 32.86
CA LYS A 18 -24.18 -50.44 33.99
C LYS A 18 -23.09 -51.44 34.36
N ARG A 19 -23.37 -52.75 34.29
CA ARG A 19 -22.35 -53.80 34.54
C ARG A 19 -21.28 -53.81 33.45
N LEU A 20 -21.67 -53.69 32.18
CA LEU A 20 -20.72 -53.60 31.07
C LEU A 20 -19.81 -52.37 31.22
N VAL A 21 -20.37 -51.21 31.60
CA VAL A 21 -19.58 -50.01 31.91
C VAL A 21 -18.71 -50.21 33.16
N ASP A 22 -19.23 -50.81 34.24
CA ASP A 22 -18.46 -51.02 35.47
C ASP A 22 -17.23 -51.92 35.23
N ASN A 23 -17.34 -52.93 34.35
CA ASN A 23 -16.29 -53.89 34.04
C ASN A 23 -15.10 -53.31 33.24
N ILE A 24 -15.23 -52.18 32.55
CA ILE A 24 -14.11 -51.59 31.78
C ILE A 24 -13.07 -50.93 32.69
N PHE A 25 -13.42 -50.70 33.97
CA PHE A 25 -12.56 -50.05 34.95
C PHE A 25 -11.87 -51.11 35.83
N PRO A 26 -10.53 -51.18 35.83
CA PRO A 26 -9.75 -52.06 36.72
C PRO A 26 -9.79 -51.60 38.19
N GLU A 27 -9.24 -52.42 39.08
CA GLU A 27 -9.07 -52.04 40.49
C GLU A 27 -7.96 -50.99 40.67
N ASP A 28 -6.77 -51.16 40.05
CA ASP A 28 -5.75 -50.11 39.97
C ASP A 28 -5.91 -49.31 38.66
N PRO A 29 -6.12 -47.98 38.69
CA PRO A 29 -6.26 -47.18 37.48
C PRO A 29 -5.01 -47.15 36.59
N LYS A 30 -3.85 -47.65 37.04
CA LYS A 30 -2.64 -47.81 36.22
C LYS A 30 -2.77 -48.91 35.17
N ASP A 31 -3.65 -49.90 35.38
CA ASP A 31 -3.85 -51.02 34.44
C ASP A 31 -4.55 -50.57 33.14
N GLY A 32 -5.09 -49.35 33.11
CA GLY A 32 -5.72 -48.74 31.94
C GLY A 32 -7.09 -49.33 31.60
N LEU A 33 -7.59 -49.02 30.40
CA LEU A 33 -8.89 -49.49 29.92
C LEU A 33 -8.85 -50.99 29.60
N VAL A 34 -9.76 -51.77 30.21
CA VAL A 34 -9.85 -53.22 29.99
C VAL A 34 -10.40 -53.52 28.59
N LYS A 35 -9.49 -53.65 27.60
CA LYS A 35 -9.81 -53.76 26.16
C LYS A 35 -10.87 -54.82 25.83
N ALA A 36 -10.76 -56.02 26.41
CA ALA A 36 -11.69 -57.11 26.14
C ALA A 36 -13.13 -56.85 26.64
N ASP A 37 -13.31 -56.05 27.70
CA ASP A 37 -14.64 -55.64 28.16
C ASP A 37 -15.12 -54.36 27.46
N MET A 38 -14.19 -53.51 27.04
CA MET A 38 -14.47 -52.39 26.14
C MET A 38 -15.03 -52.85 24.79
N GLU A 39 -14.45 -53.88 24.16
CA GLU A 39 -14.97 -54.48 22.92
C GLU A 39 -16.41 -55.00 23.10
N LYS A 40 -16.71 -55.65 24.23
CA LYS A 40 -18.08 -56.08 24.57
C LYS A 40 -19.03 -54.91 24.76
N LEU A 41 -18.57 -53.81 25.36
CA LEU A 41 -19.34 -52.58 25.54
C LEU A 41 -19.61 -51.91 24.19
N THR A 42 -18.62 -51.78 23.31
CA THR A 42 -18.75 -51.27 21.94
C THR A 42 -19.72 -52.12 21.12
N PHE A 43 -19.56 -53.46 21.12
CA PHE A 43 -20.48 -54.36 20.42
C PHE A 43 -21.92 -54.21 20.94
N TYR A 44 -22.10 -54.10 22.26
CA TYR A 44 -23.41 -53.88 22.87
C TYR A 44 -24.02 -52.53 22.51
N ALA A 45 -23.20 -51.47 22.43
CA ALA A 45 -23.62 -50.12 22.07
C ALA A 45 -24.03 -50.00 20.60
N VAL A 46 -23.27 -50.63 19.69
CA VAL A 46 -23.60 -50.72 18.26
C VAL A 46 -24.83 -51.59 18.02
N SER A 47 -24.98 -52.70 18.76
CA SER A 47 -26.14 -53.61 18.62
C SER A 47 -27.44 -53.10 19.25
N ALA A 48 -27.36 -52.09 20.13
CA ALA A 48 -28.51 -51.52 20.82
C ALA A 48 -28.38 -49.99 20.96
N PRO A 49 -28.52 -49.24 19.85
CA PRO A 49 -28.19 -47.82 19.80
C PRO A 49 -29.08 -46.96 20.73
N GLU A 50 -30.30 -47.41 21.04
CA GLU A 50 -31.21 -46.78 22.00
C GLU A 50 -30.70 -46.81 23.47
N LYS A 51 -29.64 -47.59 23.74
CA LYS A 51 -28.99 -47.68 25.05
C LYS A 51 -27.70 -46.87 25.14
N LEU A 52 -27.18 -46.38 24.01
CA LEU A 52 -25.94 -45.60 23.93
C LEU A 52 -26.04 -44.32 24.78
N ASP A 53 -27.17 -43.62 24.73
CA ASP A 53 -27.51 -42.49 25.61
C ASP A 53 -27.32 -42.82 27.10
N ARG A 54 -27.93 -43.91 27.57
CA ARG A 54 -27.84 -44.34 28.98
C ARG A 54 -26.43 -44.76 29.41
N ILE A 55 -25.62 -45.24 28.46
CA ILE A 55 -24.19 -45.53 28.66
C ILE A 55 -23.42 -44.21 28.82
N GLY A 56 -23.62 -43.26 27.91
CA GLY A 56 -23.02 -41.92 27.97
C GLY A 56 -23.36 -41.17 29.27
N ALA A 57 -24.63 -41.11 29.65
CA ALA A 57 -25.07 -40.44 30.86
C ALA A 57 -24.47 -41.07 32.13
N TYR A 58 -24.31 -42.40 32.17
CA TYR A 58 -23.70 -43.09 33.31
C TYR A 58 -22.17 -42.89 33.39
N LEU A 59 -21.49 -42.85 32.24
CA LEU A 59 -20.08 -42.45 32.15
C LEU A 59 -19.89 -40.99 32.60
N ALA A 60 -20.79 -40.08 32.21
CA ALA A 60 -20.74 -38.67 32.61
C ALA A 60 -20.94 -38.47 34.12
N GLU A 61 -21.89 -39.18 34.73
CA GLU A 61 -22.10 -39.21 36.18
C GLU A 61 -20.85 -39.76 36.92
N ARG A 62 -20.23 -40.82 36.38
CA ARG A 62 -19.01 -41.43 36.96
C ARG A 62 -17.81 -40.51 36.86
N LEU A 63 -17.49 -39.98 35.67
CA LEU A 63 -16.40 -39.03 35.46
C LEU A 63 -16.56 -37.79 36.34
N SER A 64 -17.77 -37.22 36.44
CA SER A 64 -18.02 -36.04 37.27
C SER A 64 -17.69 -36.28 38.75
N ARG A 65 -18.01 -37.47 39.29
CA ARG A 65 -17.61 -37.86 40.65
C ARG A 65 -16.11 -38.07 40.79
N ASP A 66 -15.45 -38.63 39.78
CA ASP A 66 -14.02 -38.96 39.84
C ASP A 66 -13.12 -37.72 39.67
N VAL A 67 -13.55 -36.73 38.90
CA VAL A 67 -12.95 -35.38 38.86
C VAL A 67 -13.03 -34.71 40.24
N VAL A 68 -14.22 -34.68 40.86
CA VAL A 68 -14.42 -34.08 42.20
C VAL A 68 -13.64 -34.82 43.31
N ARG A 69 -13.35 -36.11 43.12
CA ARG A 69 -12.56 -36.93 44.06
C ARG A 69 -11.06 -36.96 43.73
N HIS A 70 -10.60 -36.15 42.77
CA HIS A 70 -9.19 -36.12 42.32
C HIS A 70 -8.65 -37.49 41.85
N ARG A 71 -9.51 -38.38 41.34
CA ARG A 71 -9.14 -39.74 40.90
C ARG A 71 -8.84 -39.78 39.40
N TYR A 72 -7.87 -38.99 38.98
CA TYR A 72 -7.59 -38.70 37.56
C TYR A 72 -7.30 -39.93 36.69
N GLY A 73 -6.76 -41.01 37.25
CA GLY A 73 -6.56 -42.27 36.51
C GLY A 73 -7.86 -42.89 35.99
N TYR A 74 -8.94 -42.92 36.79
CA TYR A 74 -10.25 -43.38 36.29
C TYR A 74 -10.92 -42.37 35.34
N VAL A 75 -10.56 -41.09 35.43
CA VAL A 75 -11.03 -40.04 34.49
C VAL A 75 -10.43 -40.27 33.10
N LEU A 76 -9.14 -40.64 33.01
CA LEU A 76 -8.49 -41.04 31.75
C LEU A 76 -9.20 -42.24 31.13
N ILE A 77 -9.44 -43.31 31.90
CA ILE A 77 -10.13 -44.52 31.44
C ILE A 77 -11.56 -44.21 30.98
N ALA A 78 -12.29 -43.34 31.69
CA ALA A 78 -13.64 -42.93 31.32
C ALA A 78 -13.67 -42.15 30.00
N MET A 79 -12.67 -41.29 29.73
CA MET A 79 -12.55 -40.57 28.45
C MET A 79 -12.09 -41.48 27.31
N GLU A 80 -11.15 -42.39 27.56
CA GLU A 80 -10.69 -43.34 26.53
C GLU A 80 -11.83 -44.25 26.05
N ALA A 81 -12.62 -44.78 26.98
CA ALA A 81 -13.81 -45.56 26.66
C ALA A 81 -14.83 -44.73 25.86
N LEU A 82 -15.03 -43.46 26.24
CA LEU A 82 -15.98 -42.57 25.60
C LEU A 82 -15.55 -42.20 24.17
N ASP A 83 -14.26 -41.91 23.96
CA ASP A 83 -13.67 -41.69 22.64
C ASP A 83 -13.83 -42.92 21.74
N GLN A 84 -13.59 -44.13 22.27
CA GLN A 84 -13.77 -45.37 21.51
C GLN A 84 -15.23 -45.64 21.14
N LEU A 85 -16.19 -45.38 22.04
CA LEU A 85 -17.62 -45.46 21.72
C LEU A 85 -18.02 -44.44 20.65
N LEU A 86 -17.52 -43.20 20.77
CA LEU A 86 -17.79 -42.13 19.80
C LEU A 86 -17.27 -42.48 18.40
N MET A 87 -16.05 -43.03 18.31
CA MET A 87 -15.44 -43.44 17.03
C MET A 87 -16.00 -44.76 16.46
N ALA A 88 -16.86 -45.47 17.20
CA ALA A 88 -17.45 -46.75 16.76
C ALA A 88 -18.95 -46.63 16.39
N CYS A 89 -19.67 -45.67 16.96
CA CYS A 89 -21.13 -45.54 16.81
C CYS A 89 -21.52 -44.43 15.83
N HIS A 90 -21.85 -44.82 14.59
CA HIS A 90 -22.13 -43.95 13.43
C HIS A 90 -23.61 -44.03 13.00
N SER A 91 -24.54 -43.55 13.84
CA SER A 91 -25.99 -43.71 13.56
C SER A 91 -26.83 -42.54 14.08
N GLN A 92 -28.06 -42.40 13.56
CA GLN A 92 -29.01 -41.33 13.93
C GLN A 92 -29.33 -41.25 15.45
N SER A 93 -29.03 -42.30 16.21
CA SER A 93 -29.18 -42.36 17.68
C SER A 93 -28.04 -41.72 18.47
N ILE A 94 -26.95 -41.29 17.82
CA ILE A 94 -25.77 -40.69 18.47
C ILE A 94 -26.07 -39.37 19.20
N LYS A 95 -27.20 -38.72 18.88
CA LYS A 95 -27.50 -37.33 19.28
C LYS A 95 -27.48 -37.09 20.81
N PRO A 96 -28.12 -37.92 21.66
CA PRO A 96 -28.06 -37.73 23.12
C PRO A 96 -26.72 -38.19 23.73
N PHE A 97 -26.05 -39.15 23.07
CA PHE A 97 -24.71 -39.60 23.47
C PHE A 97 -23.66 -38.51 23.29
N VAL A 98 -23.68 -37.79 22.15
CA VAL A 98 -22.82 -36.62 21.94
C VAL A 98 -23.12 -35.53 22.97
N GLU A 99 -24.36 -35.38 23.43
CA GLU A 99 -24.65 -34.44 24.53
C GLU A 99 -23.93 -34.85 25.82
N SER A 100 -24.03 -36.12 26.22
CA SER A 100 -23.29 -36.66 27.38
C SER A 100 -21.77 -36.51 27.22
N PHE A 101 -21.25 -36.74 26.00
CA PHE A 101 -19.84 -36.53 25.65
C PHE A 101 -19.40 -35.07 25.84
N LEU A 102 -20.14 -34.12 25.28
CA LEU A 102 -19.85 -32.70 25.43
C LEU A 102 -19.98 -32.24 26.89
N GLN A 103 -20.81 -32.88 27.72
CA GLN A 103 -20.86 -32.62 29.16
C GLN A 103 -19.58 -33.07 29.88
N MET A 104 -19.07 -34.27 29.53
CA MET A 104 -17.81 -34.80 30.09
C MET A 104 -16.63 -33.91 29.70
N VAL A 105 -16.49 -33.58 28.41
CA VAL A 105 -15.47 -32.64 27.91
C VAL A 105 -15.57 -31.31 28.65
N ALA A 106 -16.77 -30.72 28.75
CA ALA A 106 -16.95 -29.46 29.48
C ALA A 106 -16.46 -29.55 30.93
N LYS A 107 -16.76 -30.65 31.63
CA LYS A 107 -16.33 -30.86 33.02
C LYS A 107 -14.80 -30.93 33.17
N LEU A 108 -14.10 -31.47 32.17
CA LEU A 108 -12.63 -31.48 32.13
C LEU A 108 -12.05 -30.10 31.86
N LEU A 109 -12.62 -29.36 30.90
CA LEU A 109 -12.19 -27.99 30.58
C LEU A 109 -12.49 -27.00 31.71
N GLU A 110 -13.49 -27.26 32.56
CA GLU A 110 -13.75 -26.52 33.80
C GLU A 110 -12.72 -26.79 34.90
N SER A 111 -12.15 -28.00 34.93
CA SER A 111 -11.15 -28.33 35.95
C SER A 111 -9.91 -27.47 35.75
N GLY A 112 -9.35 -26.94 36.84
CA GLY A 112 -8.12 -26.13 36.79
C GLY A 112 -6.84 -26.94 36.53
N GLU A 113 -6.97 -28.25 36.27
CA GLU A 113 -5.88 -29.20 36.11
C GLU A 113 -5.43 -29.26 34.65
N PRO A 114 -4.18 -28.87 34.31
CA PRO A 114 -3.71 -28.77 32.92
C PRO A 114 -3.89 -30.07 32.14
N LYS A 115 -3.56 -31.21 32.76
CA LYS A 115 -3.65 -32.55 32.13
C LYS A 115 -5.08 -32.93 31.76
N LEU A 116 -6.07 -32.51 32.56
CA LEU A 116 -7.47 -32.73 32.24
C LEU A 116 -7.97 -31.79 31.14
N GLN A 117 -7.50 -30.54 31.11
CA GLN A 117 -7.83 -29.61 30.03
C GLN A 117 -7.29 -30.11 28.68
N VAL A 118 -6.03 -30.56 28.63
CA VAL A 118 -5.42 -31.17 27.44
C VAL A 118 -6.17 -32.44 27.01
N LEU A 119 -6.53 -33.32 27.95
CA LEU A 119 -7.35 -34.51 27.68
C LEU A 119 -8.71 -34.13 27.07
N GLY A 120 -9.42 -33.17 27.67
CA GLY A 120 -10.71 -32.67 27.20
C GLY A 120 -10.63 -32.10 25.79
N THR A 121 -9.62 -31.27 25.50
CA THR A 121 -9.34 -30.78 24.14
C THR A 121 -9.11 -31.95 23.18
N ASN A 122 -8.23 -32.90 23.52
CA ASN A 122 -7.85 -33.96 22.60
C ASN A 122 -9.06 -34.84 22.21
N SER A 123 -9.93 -35.18 23.16
CA SER A 123 -11.21 -35.84 22.89
C SER A 123 -12.13 -34.98 22.01
N PHE A 124 -12.27 -33.68 22.31
CA PHE A 124 -13.06 -32.74 21.51
C PHE A 124 -12.56 -32.61 20.06
N VAL A 125 -11.24 -32.64 19.84
CA VAL A 125 -10.63 -32.61 18.50
C VAL A 125 -10.90 -33.91 17.74
N LYS A 126 -10.88 -35.07 18.40
CA LYS A 126 -11.32 -36.35 17.78
C LYS A 126 -12.77 -36.24 17.32
N PHE A 127 -13.67 -35.79 18.19
CA PHE A 127 -15.08 -35.51 17.85
C PHE A 127 -15.22 -34.55 16.67
N ALA A 128 -14.41 -33.48 16.63
CA ALA A 128 -14.46 -32.47 15.58
C ALA A 128 -14.09 -33.00 14.18
N ASN A 129 -13.28 -34.06 14.10
CA ASN A 129 -12.85 -34.66 12.83
C ASN A 129 -13.78 -35.77 12.30
N ILE A 130 -14.89 -36.09 12.97
CA ILE A 130 -15.89 -37.06 12.48
C ILE A 130 -16.78 -36.37 11.44
N GLU A 131 -16.89 -36.91 10.22
CA GLU A 131 -17.52 -36.25 9.06
C GLU A 131 -19.07 -36.31 9.02
N GLU A 132 -19.73 -36.90 10.03
CA GLU A 132 -21.20 -37.03 10.05
C GLU A 132 -21.95 -35.71 10.33
N ASP A 133 -23.15 -35.58 9.75
CA ASP A 133 -24.19 -34.57 10.02
C ASP A 133 -24.65 -34.60 11.49
N THR A 134 -23.79 -34.10 12.37
CA THR A 134 -24.03 -34.05 13.81
C THR A 134 -24.84 -32.77 14.11
N PRO A 135 -26.04 -32.84 14.69
CA PRO A 135 -26.88 -31.66 14.87
C PRO A 135 -26.20 -30.55 15.66
N SER A 136 -26.47 -29.31 15.27
CA SER A 136 -25.89 -28.11 15.87
C SER A 136 -26.19 -27.95 17.38
N TYR A 137 -25.26 -28.38 18.25
CA TYR A 137 -25.27 -28.18 19.72
C TYR A 137 -24.99 -26.72 20.13
N HIS A 138 -25.57 -25.75 19.41
CA HIS A 138 -25.12 -24.35 19.36
C HIS A 138 -24.85 -23.71 20.74
N ARG A 139 -25.81 -23.76 21.66
CA ARG A 139 -25.69 -23.17 23.01
C ARG A 139 -24.54 -23.75 23.86
N ARG A 140 -24.03 -24.94 23.51
CA ARG A 140 -22.88 -25.57 24.16
C ARG A 140 -21.56 -25.01 23.60
N TYR A 141 -21.53 -24.62 22.33
CA TYR A 141 -20.35 -24.02 21.70
C TYR A 141 -20.02 -22.64 22.27
N ASP A 142 -21.00 -21.86 22.74
CA ASP A 142 -20.76 -20.60 23.48
C ASP A 142 -19.79 -20.81 24.67
N PHE A 143 -19.98 -21.91 25.41
CA PHE A 143 -19.11 -22.33 26.50
C PHE A 143 -17.74 -22.79 25.97
N PHE A 144 -17.70 -23.65 24.95
CA PHE A 144 -16.44 -24.16 24.41
C PHE A 144 -15.55 -23.06 23.82
N VAL A 145 -16.12 -22.17 23.01
CA VAL A 145 -15.43 -20.97 22.51
C VAL A 145 -14.87 -20.16 23.67
N SER A 146 -15.68 -19.89 24.70
CA SER A 146 -15.23 -19.11 25.85
C SER A 146 -14.12 -19.79 26.66
N ARG A 147 -14.18 -21.13 26.85
CA ARG A 147 -13.13 -21.89 27.57
C ARG A 147 -11.85 -22.04 26.76
N PHE A 148 -11.94 -22.41 25.48
CA PHE A 148 -10.76 -22.57 24.62
C PHE A 148 -10.07 -21.23 24.37
N SER A 149 -10.81 -20.13 24.21
CA SER A 149 -10.24 -18.77 24.21
C SER A 149 -9.53 -18.42 25.52
N ALA A 150 -10.12 -18.74 26.68
CA ALA A 150 -9.45 -18.53 27.97
C ALA A 150 -8.14 -19.35 28.09
N MET A 151 -8.12 -20.59 27.58
CA MET A 151 -6.90 -21.42 27.53
C MET A 151 -5.81 -20.84 26.61
N CYS A 152 -6.19 -20.22 25.48
CA CYS A 152 -5.28 -19.49 24.60
C CYS A 152 -4.58 -18.31 25.30
N HIS A 153 -5.17 -17.76 26.36
CA HIS A 153 -4.60 -16.70 27.19
C HIS A 153 -4.03 -17.21 28.54
N SER A 154 -3.70 -18.50 28.65
CA SER A 154 -3.14 -19.06 29.88
C SER A 154 -1.88 -18.32 30.34
N CYS A 155 -1.86 -17.96 31.62
CA CYS A 155 -0.75 -17.35 32.35
C CYS A 155 -0.21 -18.29 33.44
N HIS A 156 -0.21 -19.61 33.18
CA HIS A 156 0.35 -20.60 34.09
C HIS A 156 1.83 -20.29 34.39
N SER A 157 2.25 -20.54 35.64
CA SER A 157 3.59 -20.20 36.14
C SER A 157 4.69 -20.93 35.38
N ASP A 158 4.56 -22.25 35.27
CA ASP A 158 5.43 -23.09 34.47
C ASP A 158 5.27 -22.82 32.95
N PRO A 159 6.36 -22.49 32.21
CA PRO A 159 6.32 -22.23 30.77
C PRO A 159 5.88 -23.40 29.89
N GLU A 160 6.30 -24.63 30.21
CA GLU A 160 5.96 -25.82 29.42
C GLU A 160 4.46 -26.08 29.50
N THR A 161 3.94 -26.20 30.72
CA THR A 161 2.50 -26.33 31.01
C THR A 161 1.69 -25.17 30.43
N ARG A 162 2.22 -23.93 30.48
CA ARG A 162 1.56 -22.76 29.86
C ARG A 162 1.40 -22.93 28.35
N THR A 163 2.45 -23.42 27.68
CA THR A 163 2.46 -23.69 26.25
C THR A 163 1.51 -24.85 25.91
N GLU A 164 1.51 -25.95 26.66
CA GLU A 164 0.55 -27.05 26.51
C GLU A 164 -0.91 -26.59 26.58
N ILE A 165 -1.27 -25.77 27.59
CA ILE A 165 -2.62 -25.24 27.74
C ILE A 165 -3.00 -24.34 26.55
N ARG A 166 -2.07 -23.50 26.05
CA ARG A 166 -2.31 -22.63 24.89
C ARG A 166 -2.49 -23.43 23.61
N ILE A 167 -1.65 -24.43 23.35
CA ILE A 167 -1.80 -25.38 22.24
C ILE A 167 -3.16 -26.09 22.33
N ALA A 168 -3.56 -26.54 23.52
CA ALA A 168 -4.86 -27.17 23.74
C ALA A 168 -6.03 -26.18 23.55
N GLY A 169 -5.85 -24.89 23.85
CA GLY A 169 -6.82 -23.84 23.52
C GLY A 169 -6.98 -23.68 22.00
N ILE A 170 -5.86 -23.53 21.28
CA ILE A 170 -5.86 -23.31 19.82
C ILE A 170 -6.47 -24.52 19.08
N ARG A 171 -6.05 -25.75 19.43
CA ARG A 171 -6.62 -26.98 18.87
C ARG A 171 -8.12 -27.09 19.17
N GLY A 172 -8.56 -26.69 20.36
CA GLY A 172 -9.97 -26.63 20.73
C GLY A 172 -10.77 -25.66 19.85
N ILE A 173 -10.28 -24.43 19.66
CA ILE A 173 -10.86 -23.45 18.73
C ILE A 173 -10.92 -24.03 17.31
N GLN A 174 -9.83 -24.64 16.81
CA GLN A 174 -9.79 -25.24 15.48
C GLN A 174 -10.85 -26.35 15.31
N GLY A 175 -11.07 -27.17 16.34
CA GLY A 175 -12.14 -28.16 16.38
C GLY A 175 -13.54 -27.55 16.30
N VAL A 176 -13.78 -26.43 16.99
CA VAL A 176 -15.07 -25.69 16.87
C VAL A 176 -15.23 -25.19 15.44
N VAL A 177 -14.23 -24.51 14.88
CA VAL A 177 -14.23 -23.96 13.50
C VAL A 177 -14.53 -25.05 12.46
N ARG A 178 -14.03 -26.27 12.63
CA ARG A 178 -14.35 -27.40 11.72
C ARG A 178 -15.80 -27.83 11.77
N LYS A 179 -16.39 -27.93 12.98
CA LYS A 179 -17.76 -28.42 13.16
C LYS A 179 -18.84 -27.39 12.85
N THR A 180 -18.58 -26.09 12.97
CA THR A 180 -19.65 -25.07 12.92
C THR A 180 -19.83 -24.38 11.56
N VAL A 181 -19.05 -24.72 10.53
CA VAL A 181 -19.03 -23.93 9.28
C VAL A 181 -19.63 -24.65 8.06
N ASN A 182 -20.04 -25.92 8.20
CA ASN A 182 -20.67 -26.68 7.11
C ASN A 182 -22.21 -26.62 7.09
N ASP A 183 -22.85 -26.06 8.13
CA ASP A 183 -24.30 -26.16 8.33
C ASP A 183 -25.01 -24.84 7.97
N GLU A 184 -25.83 -24.83 6.91
CA GLU A 184 -26.47 -23.61 6.37
C GLU A 184 -27.59 -23.05 7.28
N LEU A 185 -27.98 -23.77 8.34
CA LEU A 185 -29.18 -23.48 9.14
C LEU A 185 -28.92 -23.03 10.59
N ARG A 186 -28.43 -21.78 10.66
CA ARG A 186 -28.53 -20.80 11.78
C ARG A 186 -27.57 -20.90 12.96
N ALA A 187 -27.31 -19.70 13.49
CA ALA A 187 -26.41 -19.36 14.58
C ALA A 187 -24.95 -19.69 14.22
N THR A 188 -24.36 -18.76 13.48
CA THR A 188 -23.07 -18.92 12.83
C THR A 188 -21.96 -18.54 13.80
N ILE A 189 -20.85 -19.29 13.80
CA ILE A 189 -19.61 -18.95 14.53
C ILE A 189 -19.11 -17.52 14.23
N TRP A 190 -19.56 -16.95 13.11
CA TRP A 190 -19.32 -15.57 12.67
C TRP A 190 -20.08 -14.50 13.48
N GLU A 191 -20.90 -14.85 14.46
CA GLU A 191 -21.51 -13.87 15.36
C GLU A 191 -20.43 -13.13 16.19
N PRO A 192 -20.54 -11.81 16.40
CA PRO A 192 -19.53 -11.03 17.13
C PRO A 192 -19.16 -11.62 18.50
N GLN A 193 -20.15 -12.15 19.24
CA GLN A 193 -19.94 -12.78 20.55
C GLN A 193 -18.95 -13.96 20.57
N HIS A 194 -18.70 -14.60 19.42
CA HIS A 194 -17.69 -15.64 19.24
C HIS A 194 -16.43 -15.09 18.59
N MET A 195 -16.57 -14.31 17.52
CA MET A 195 -15.43 -13.74 16.78
C MET A 195 -14.57 -12.80 17.64
N ASP A 196 -15.18 -11.99 18.51
CA ASP A 196 -14.50 -11.11 19.48
C ASP A 196 -13.71 -11.87 20.55
N LYS A 197 -13.84 -13.20 20.62
CA LYS A 197 -13.02 -14.09 21.47
C LYS A 197 -12.03 -14.89 20.64
N ILE A 198 -12.49 -15.52 19.56
CA ILE A 198 -11.69 -16.41 18.71
C ILE A 198 -10.54 -15.65 18.05
N VAL A 199 -10.83 -14.56 17.35
CA VAL A 199 -9.81 -13.84 16.58
C VAL A 199 -8.73 -13.24 17.48
N PRO A 200 -9.05 -12.50 18.58
CA PRO A 200 -8.02 -12.05 19.52
C PRO A 200 -7.22 -13.17 20.19
N SER A 201 -7.83 -14.33 20.46
CA SER A 201 -7.13 -15.50 21.02
C SER A 201 -6.07 -16.07 20.08
N LEU A 202 -6.39 -16.14 18.79
CA LEU A 202 -5.45 -16.59 17.75
C LEU A 202 -4.35 -15.55 17.53
N LEU A 203 -4.71 -14.27 17.38
CA LEU A 203 -3.75 -13.18 17.19
C LEU A 203 -2.76 -13.06 18.35
N PHE A 204 -3.22 -13.20 19.60
CA PHE A 204 -2.36 -13.19 20.79
C PHE A 204 -1.30 -14.31 20.79
N ASN A 205 -1.61 -15.48 20.21
CA ASN A 205 -0.65 -16.58 20.08
C ASN A 205 0.20 -16.50 18.80
N MET A 206 -0.29 -15.84 17.75
CA MET A 206 0.47 -15.53 16.53
C MET A 206 1.48 -14.39 16.74
N GLN A 207 1.15 -13.44 17.62
CA GLN A 207 2.07 -12.38 18.01
C GLN A 207 3.29 -13.03 18.65
N LYS A 208 4.44 -12.96 17.97
CA LYS A 208 5.70 -13.42 18.54
C LYS A 208 5.89 -12.75 19.89
N ILE A 209 5.82 -13.55 20.95
CA ILE A 209 6.46 -13.21 22.20
C ILE A 209 7.96 -13.41 21.94
N GLU A 210 8.57 -12.43 21.27
CA GLU A 210 10.01 -12.19 21.46
C GLU A 210 10.13 -11.72 22.91
N ASP A 211 10.27 -12.67 23.83
CA ASP A 211 10.70 -12.39 25.20
C ASP A 211 11.99 -11.59 25.08
N ILE A 212 11.94 -10.34 25.53
CA ILE A 212 13.00 -9.34 25.35
C ILE A 212 14.32 -9.79 26.01
N ASP A 213 14.24 -10.73 26.96
CA ASP A 213 15.36 -11.39 27.63
C ASP A 213 16.14 -12.38 26.74
N SER A 214 15.54 -12.89 25.65
CA SER A 214 16.18 -13.90 24.77
C SER A 214 17.41 -13.39 24.00
N ARG A 215 17.67 -12.08 23.99
CA ARG A 215 18.83 -11.47 23.31
C ARG A 215 20.11 -11.42 24.16
N ILE A 216 20.10 -11.93 25.39
CA ILE A 216 21.24 -11.84 26.33
C ILE A 216 21.83 -13.22 26.70
N GLY A 217 21.15 -14.32 26.40
CA GLY A 217 21.64 -15.69 26.68
C GLY A 217 22.47 -16.30 25.53
N PRO A 218 23.51 -17.10 25.81
CA PRO A 218 24.15 -17.94 24.79
C PRO A 218 23.17 -19.03 24.31
N PRO A 219 23.30 -19.53 23.06
CA PRO A 219 22.36 -20.51 22.52
C PRO A 219 22.42 -21.82 23.30
N SER A 220 21.27 -22.25 23.83
CA SER A 220 21.11 -23.56 24.45
C SER A 220 21.30 -24.66 23.40
N SER A 221 22.11 -25.66 23.75
CA SER A 221 22.42 -26.80 22.89
C SER A 221 21.18 -27.69 22.64
N PRO A 222 21.06 -28.33 21.46
CA PRO A 222 19.85 -29.05 21.08
C PRO A 222 19.72 -30.39 21.82
N THR A 223 18.86 -30.43 22.84
CA THR A 223 18.33 -31.69 23.37
C THR A 223 17.29 -32.24 22.40
N GLY A 224 17.56 -33.40 21.81
CA GLY A 224 16.63 -34.05 20.90
C GLY A 224 15.47 -34.73 21.64
N GLY A 225 14.24 -34.44 21.22
CA GLY A 225 13.03 -35.07 21.74
C GLY A 225 11.77 -34.41 21.17
N GLU A 226 11.21 -35.01 20.11
CA GLU A 226 9.95 -34.63 19.46
C GLU A 226 9.92 -33.21 18.85
N LYS A 227 9.03 -32.97 17.87
CA LYS A 227 8.84 -31.63 17.30
C LYS A 227 7.87 -30.88 18.21
N GLU A 228 8.41 -30.10 19.14
CA GLU A 228 7.61 -29.22 20.00
C GLU A 228 6.73 -28.31 19.11
N GLU A 229 5.40 -28.47 19.20
CA GLU A 229 4.47 -27.80 18.27
C GLU A 229 4.40 -26.31 18.58
N ASN A 230 4.93 -25.48 17.68
CA ASN A 230 4.95 -24.04 17.88
C ASN A 230 3.50 -23.46 17.90
N PRO A 231 3.05 -22.85 19.02
CA PRO A 231 1.68 -22.34 19.15
C PRO A 231 1.36 -21.22 18.16
N ALA A 232 2.35 -20.42 17.73
CA ALA A 232 2.14 -19.37 16.73
C ALA A 232 1.79 -19.94 15.35
N VAL A 233 2.43 -21.04 14.96
CA VAL A 233 2.16 -21.73 13.69
C VAL A 233 0.79 -22.41 13.72
N LEU A 234 0.42 -23.02 14.85
CA LEU A 234 -0.93 -23.58 15.04
C LEU A 234 -2.01 -22.49 14.99
N ALA A 235 -1.78 -21.35 15.65
CA ALA A 235 -2.72 -20.23 15.66
C ALA A 235 -2.87 -19.60 14.27
N GLU A 236 -1.78 -19.43 13.52
CA GLU A 236 -1.84 -19.01 12.12
C GLU A 236 -2.63 -20.01 11.27
N ASN A 237 -2.34 -21.31 11.37
CA ASN A 237 -3.05 -22.33 10.61
C ASN A 237 -4.56 -22.36 10.94
N CYS A 238 -4.93 -22.21 12.21
CA CYS A 238 -6.32 -22.09 12.64
C CYS A 238 -6.98 -20.81 12.11
N PHE A 239 -6.26 -19.68 12.05
CA PHE A 239 -6.77 -18.42 11.53
C PHE A 239 -6.98 -18.49 10.01
N ARG A 240 -6.03 -19.09 9.27
CA ARG A 240 -6.18 -19.41 7.84
C ARG A 240 -7.39 -20.32 7.59
N GLU A 241 -7.52 -21.37 8.39
CA GLU A 241 -8.61 -22.35 8.29
C GLU A 241 -10.00 -21.75 8.61
N LEU A 242 -10.07 -20.77 9.53
CA LEU A 242 -11.27 -19.97 9.76
C LEU A 242 -11.60 -19.11 8.55
N LEU A 243 -10.66 -18.27 8.12
CA LEU A 243 -10.86 -17.27 7.06
C LEU A 243 -11.11 -17.87 5.68
N GLY A 244 -10.53 -19.04 5.39
CA GLY A 244 -10.80 -19.78 4.15
C GLY A 244 -12.25 -20.23 3.98
N ARG A 245 -13.04 -20.21 5.05
CA ARG A 245 -14.48 -20.49 5.03
C ARG A 245 -15.36 -19.23 5.23
N ALA A 246 -14.77 -18.03 5.26
CA ALA A 246 -15.52 -16.79 5.38
C ALA A 246 -16.26 -16.45 4.08
N THR A 247 -17.57 -16.22 4.17
CA THR A 247 -18.41 -15.71 3.08
C THR A 247 -18.53 -14.18 3.16
N TYR A 248 -18.96 -13.54 2.07
CA TYR A 248 -19.08 -12.07 1.96
C TYR A 248 -19.75 -11.42 3.19
N GLY A 249 -20.93 -11.90 3.60
CA GLY A 249 -21.70 -11.31 4.72
C GLY A 249 -21.06 -11.50 6.10
N ASN A 250 -20.11 -12.42 6.25
CA ASN A 250 -19.43 -12.72 7.51
C ASN A 250 -18.04 -12.04 7.62
N MET A 251 -17.53 -11.47 6.52
CA MET A 251 -16.17 -10.95 6.44
C MET A 251 -15.93 -9.77 7.40
N ASN A 252 -16.89 -8.86 7.56
CA ASN A 252 -16.78 -7.76 8.55
C ASN A 252 -16.57 -8.31 9.97
N ASN A 253 -17.35 -9.31 10.38
CA ASN A 253 -17.22 -9.93 11.71
C ASN A 253 -15.89 -10.68 11.89
N ALA A 254 -15.24 -11.10 10.81
CA ALA A 254 -13.91 -11.72 10.85
C ALA A 254 -12.77 -10.69 10.96
N VAL A 255 -12.88 -9.56 10.24
CA VAL A 255 -11.83 -8.53 10.14
C VAL A 255 -11.91 -7.49 11.25
N ARG A 256 -13.10 -7.10 11.69
CA ARG A 256 -13.30 -6.08 12.74
C ARG A 256 -12.64 -6.41 14.09
N PRO A 257 -12.63 -7.67 14.58
CA PRO A 257 -11.86 -8.02 15.78
C PRO A 257 -10.35 -7.92 15.59
N VAL A 258 -9.84 -8.07 14.35
CA VAL A 258 -8.42 -7.86 14.03
C VAL A 258 -8.06 -6.39 14.24
N PHE A 259 -8.84 -5.45 13.69
CA PHE A 259 -8.65 -4.02 13.93
C PHE A 259 -8.71 -3.69 15.43
N ALA A 260 -9.72 -4.21 16.14
CA ALA A 260 -9.84 -3.99 17.58
C ALA A 260 -8.61 -4.52 18.35
N HIS A 261 -8.10 -5.70 18.01
CA HIS A 261 -6.90 -6.24 18.66
C HIS A 261 -5.66 -5.36 18.37
N LEU A 262 -5.42 -4.99 17.10
CA LEU A 262 -4.29 -4.15 16.71
C LEU A 262 -4.34 -2.76 17.38
N ASP A 263 -5.53 -2.16 17.48
CA ASP A 263 -5.75 -0.87 18.15
C ASP A 263 -5.46 -0.95 19.66
N HIS A 264 -6.06 -1.92 20.37
CA HIS A 264 -5.92 -2.04 21.82
C HIS A 264 -4.48 -2.36 22.24
N HIS A 265 -3.78 -3.21 21.48
CA HIS A 265 -2.39 -3.60 21.75
C HIS A 265 -1.35 -2.69 21.08
N LYS A 266 -1.78 -1.61 20.39
CA LYS A 266 -0.94 -0.62 19.70
C LYS A 266 0.00 -1.20 18.62
N LEU A 267 -0.44 -2.26 17.95
CA LEU A 267 0.36 -3.05 16.99
C LEU A 267 0.42 -2.45 15.58
N TRP A 268 0.18 -1.14 15.47
CA TRP A 268 0.34 -0.35 14.25
C TRP A 268 1.70 0.38 14.18
N ASP A 269 2.45 0.42 15.28
CA ASP A 269 3.81 0.98 15.34
C ASP A 269 4.67 0.19 16.36
N PRO A 270 5.55 -0.73 15.91
CA PRO A 270 5.81 -1.11 14.53
C PRO A 270 4.64 -1.87 13.89
N ASN A 271 4.47 -1.73 12.57
CA ASN A 271 3.35 -2.30 11.80
C ASN A 271 3.59 -3.72 11.26
N GLU A 272 4.73 -4.35 11.54
CA GLU A 272 5.12 -5.65 10.98
C GLU A 272 4.07 -6.75 11.25
N PHE A 273 3.56 -6.81 12.49
CA PHE A 273 2.54 -7.78 12.86
C PHE A 273 1.19 -7.49 12.18
N ALA A 274 0.76 -6.23 12.10
CA ALA A 274 -0.44 -5.83 11.37
C ALA A 274 -0.36 -6.23 9.88
N VAL A 275 0.78 -5.95 9.23
CA VAL A 275 1.03 -6.38 7.84
C VAL A 275 1.00 -7.90 7.70
N SER A 276 1.62 -8.64 8.63
CA SER A 276 1.57 -10.11 8.62
C SER A 276 0.13 -10.64 8.73
N CYS A 277 -0.66 -10.10 9.66
CA CYS A 277 -2.06 -10.48 9.85
C CYS A 277 -2.89 -10.25 8.60
N PHE A 278 -2.77 -9.08 7.96
CA PHE A 278 -3.52 -8.79 6.74
C PHE A 278 -3.03 -9.57 5.52
N LYS A 279 -1.73 -9.90 5.42
CA LYS A 279 -1.24 -10.87 4.43
C LYS A 279 -1.89 -12.25 4.63
N ILE A 280 -1.96 -12.73 5.87
CA ILE A 280 -2.63 -13.99 6.19
C ILE A 280 -4.11 -13.95 5.80
N ILE A 281 -4.83 -12.85 6.09
CA ILE A 281 -6.22 -12.65 5.67
C ILE A 281 -6.35 -12.73 4.14
N MET A 282 -5.63 -11.88 3.42
CA MET A 282 -5.75 -11.73 1.97
C MET A 282 -5.34 -12.99 1.18
N TYR A 283 -4.43 -13.81 1.71
CA TYR A 283 -4.08 -15.10 1.10
C TYR A 283 -5.03 -16.25 1.47
N SER A 284 -5.86 -16.11 2.50
CA SER A 284 -6.75 -17.19 2.96
C SER A 284 -8.17 -17.05 2.41
N ILE A 285 -8.64 -15.82 2.20
CA ILE A 285 -9.99 -15.56 1.68
C ILE A 285 -10.09 -15.82 0.17
N GLN A 286 -11.31 -16.03 -0.32
CA GLN A 286 -11.57 -16.08 -1.76
C GLN A 286 -11.32 -14.72 -2.41
N ALA A 287 -10.67 -14.70 -3.59
CA ALA A 287 -10.28 -13.47 -4.29
C ALA A 287 -11.45 -12.48 -4.49
N GLN A 288 -12.65 -12.99 -4.78
CA GLN A 288 -13.87 -12.19 -4.93
C GLN A 288 -14.23 -11.34 -3.70
N TYR A 289 -13.79 -11.70 -2.48
CA TYR A 289 -14.05 -10.93 -1.25
C TYR A 289 -12.92 -9.97 -0.87
N SER A 290 -11.81 -9.95 -1.63
CA SER A 290 -10.64 -9.07 -1.36
C SER A 290 -10.99 -7.58 -1.35
N HIS A 291 -11.92 -7.16 -2.21
CA HIS A 291 -12.37 -5.77 -2.29
C HIS A 291 -13.06 -5.30 -0.99
N HIS A 292 -13.75 -6.20 -0.28
CA HIS A 292 -14.44 -5.86 0.96
C HIS A 292 -13.44 -5.66 2.11
N VAL A 293 -12.38 -6.47 2.21
CA VAL A 293 -11.31 -6.25 3.20
C VAL A 293 -10.59 -4.92 2.96
N ILE A 294 -10.40 -4.54 1.68
CA ILE A 294 -9.86 -3.22 1.30
C ILE A 294 -10.81 -2.10 1.77
N GLN A 295 -12.12 -2.21 1.55
CA GLN A 295 -13.12 -1.24 2.00
C GLN A 295 -13.18 -1.10 3.53
N GLU A 296 -13.17 -2.21 4.28
CA GLU A 296 -13.11 -2.19 5.74
C GLU A 296 -11.81 -1.53 6.25
N THR A 297 -10.67 -1.74 5.56
CA THR A 297 -9.39 -1.07 5.87
C THR A 297 -9.43 0.43 5.59
N LEU A 298 -10.06 0.86 4.50
CA LEU A 298 -10.31 2.29 4.21
C LEU A 298 -11.23 2.91 5.27
N GLY A 299 -12.28 2.21 5.68
CA GLY A 299 -13.18 2.62 6.75
C GLY A 299 -12.46 2.78 8.09
N HIS A 300 -11.54 1.85 8.41
CA HIS A 300 -10.69 1.96 9.60
C HIS A 300 -9.77 3.18 9.56
N LEU A 301 -9.12 3.44 8.42
CA LEU A 301 -8.29 4.64 8.22
C LEU A 301 -9.11 5.93 8.42
N ASP A 302 -10.35 5.97 7.92
CA ASP A 302 -11.27 7.09 8.09
C ASP A 302 -11.73 7.28 9.54
N ALA A 303 -11.94 6.19 10.29
CA ALA A 303 -12.24 6.23 11.72
C ALA A 303 -11.03 6.72 12.55
N ARG A 304 -9.81 6.27 12.19
CA ARG A 304 -8.53 6.60 12.84
C ARG A 304 -7.84 7.84 12.27
N LYS A 305 -8.56 8.71 11.56
CA LYS A 305 -8.02 9.92 10.90
C LYS A 305 -7.35 10.96 11.81
N ARG A 306 -7.52 10.86 13.14
CA ARG A 306 -6.91 11.74 14.16
C ARG A 306 -5.82 11.06 14.98
N ASP A 307 -5.56 9.79 14.74
CA ASP A 307 -4.50 9.04 15.43
C ASP A 307 -3.12 9.51 14.95
N SER A 308 -2.07 9.06 15.63
CA SER A 308 -0.70 9.49 15.35
C SER A 308 -0.31 9.22 13.88
N PRO A 309 0.61 10.01 13.30
CA PRO A 309 1.06 9.79 11.93
C PRO A 309 1.61 8.37 11.71
N ARG A 310 2.27 7.79 12.73
CA ARG A 310 2.77 6.41 12.71
C ARG A 310 1.64 5.38 12.57
N VAL A 311 0.58 5.49 13.38
CA VAL A 311 -0.59 4.59 13.31
C VAL A 311 -1.27 4.69 11.94
N ARG A 312 -1.51 5.92 11.44
CA ARG A 312 -2.09 6.14 10.10
C ARG A 312 -1.22 5.52 9.00
N ALA A 313 0.10 5.75 9.03
CA ALA A 313 1.04 5.13 8.10
C ALA A 313 1.06 3.59 8.19
N GLY A 314 0.90 3.03 9.40
CA GLY A 314 0.72 1.60 9.63
C GLY A 314 -0.50 1.02 8.90
N ILE A 315 -1.66 1.69 9.02
CA ILE A 315 -2.90 1.30 8.32
C ILE A 315 -2.73 1.43 6.80
N ILE A 316 -2.07 2.50 6.32
CA ILE A 316 -1.79 2.70 4.89
C ILE A 316 -0.85 1.62 4.33
N GLN A 317 0.15 1.17 5.10
CA GLN A 317 1.03 0.07 4.69
C GLN A 317 0.27 -1.26 4.59
N VAL A 318 -0.67 -1.52 5.50
CA VAL A 318 -1.58 -2.68 5.43
C VAL A 318 -2.45 -2.61 4.16
N LEU A 319 -3.00 -1.43 3.85
CA LEU A 319 -3.79 -1.20 2.63
C LEU A 319 -2.96 -1.44 1.35
N LEU A 320 -1.72 -0.94 1.29
CA LEU A 320 -0.78 -1.18 0.18
C LEU A 320 -0.57 -2.69 -0.07
N GLU A 321 -0.32 -3.46 0.98
CA GLU A 321 -0.07 -4.89 0.90
C GLU A 321 -1.34 -5.69 0.53
N ALA A 322 -2.50 -5.29 1.05
CA ALA A 322 -3.78 -5.88 0.65
C ALA A 322 -4.09 -5.62 -0.84
N VAL A 323 -3.88 -4.38 -1.31
CA VAL A 323 -4.00 -4.00 -2.73
C VAL A 323 -3.01 -4.79 -3.60
N ALA A 324 -1.77 -4.98 -3.16
CA ALA A 324 -0.76 -5.78 -3.88
C ALA A 324 -1.18 -7.24 -4.11
N ILE A 325 -1.87 -7.84 -3.13
CA ILE A 325 -2.40 -9.21 -3.26
C ILE A 325 -3.64 -9.22 -4.16
N ALA A 326 -4.57 -8.28 -3.96
CA ALA A 326 -5.84 -8.21 -4.71
C ALA A 326 -5.68 -7.86 -6.21
N ALA A 327 -4.59 -7.17 -6.57
CA ALA A 327 -4.30 -6.72 -7.94
C ALA A 327 -4.30 -7.84 -8.99
N LYS A 328 -4.10 -9.09 -8.55
CA LYS A 328 -4.09 -10.27 -9.41
C LYS A 328 -5.47 -10.76 -9.85
N GLY A 329 -6.60 -10.17 -9.42
CA GLY A 329 -7.90 -10.62 -9.93
C GLY A 329 -9.21 -9.92 -9.53
N SER A 330 -9.29 -8.99 -8.57
CA SER A 330 -10.62 -8.49 -8.12
C SER A 330 -10.68 -7.03 -7.66
N ILE A 331 -9.80 -6.17 -8.17
CA ILE A 331 -9.68 -4.78 -7.71
C ILE A 331 -10.76 -3.81 -8.25
N GLY A 332 -11.24 -4.04 -9.49
CA GLY A 332 -11.95 -3.06 -10.32
C GLY A 332 -12.99 -2.16 -9.61
N PRO A 333 -13.95 -2.69 -8.83
CA PRO A 333 -15.00 -1.89 -8.20
C PRO A 333 -14.52 -0.83 -7.19
N THR A 334 -13.35 -1.06 -6.56
CA THR A 334 -12.87 -0.23 -5.44
C THR A 334 -11.80 0.80 -5.83
N VAL A 335 -11.36 0.81 -7.10
CA VAL A 335 -10.23 1.62 -7.57
C VAL A 335 -10.42 3.10 -7.21
N LEU A 336 -11.50 3.72 -7.69
CA LEU A 336 -11.78 5.14 -7.46
C LEU A 336 -11.99 5.48 -5.97
N GLU A 337 -12.54 4.55 -5.19
CA GLU A 337 -12.77 4.72 -3.76
C GLU A 337 -11.44 4.76 -2.99
N VAL A 338 -10.53 3.81 -3.27
CA VAL A 338 -9.16 3.79 -2.71
C VAL A 338 -8.44 5.10 -3.04
N PHE A 339 -8.40 5.53 -4.30
CA PHE A 339 -7.75 6.78 -4.68
C PHE A 339 -8.41 8.00 -4.01
N ASN A 340 -9.74 8.09 -4.00
CA ASN A 340 -10.45 9.23 -3.39
C ASN A 340 -10.15 9.34 -1.88
N THR A 341 -10.18 8.22 -1.15
CA THR A 341 -9.88 8.18 0.29
C THR A 341 -8.41 8.48 0.56
N LEU A 342 -7.47 7.91 -0.20
CA LEU A 342 -6.05 8.23 -0.08
C LEU A 342 -5.76 9.72 -0.33
N LEU A 343 -6.30 10.32 -1.39
CA LEU A 343 -6.15 11.75 -1.68
C LEU A 343 -6.80 12.65 -0.60
N LYS A 344 -7.90 12.21 0.01
CA LYS A 344 -8.53 12.89 1.16
C LYS A 344 -7.62 12.88 2.38
N HIS A 345 -7.03 11.72 2.73
CA HIS A 345 -6.08 11.61 3.84
C HIS A 345 -4.77 12.37 3.59
N LEU A 346 -4.33 12.46 2.33
CA LEU A 346 -3.16 13.26 1.94
C LEU A 346 -3.37 14.75 2.23
N ARG A 347 -4.58 15.27 1.99
CA ARG A 347 -4.96 16.65 2.36
C ARG A 347 -5.00 16.83 3.87
N LEU A 348 -5.70 15.95 4.59
CA LEU A 348 -5.77 16.01 6.05
C LEU A 348 -4.37 16.03 6.70
N SER A 349 -3.44 15.24 6.17
CA SER A 349 -2.04 15.21 6.63
C SER A 349 -1.29 16.53 6.34
N VAL A 350 -1.58 17.20 5.23
CA VAL A 350 -1.07 18.56 4.96
C VAL A 350 -1.70 19.60 5.90
N ASP A 351 -3.00 19.48 6.18
CA ASP A 351 -3.71 20.36 7.12
C ASP A 351 -3.10 20.27 8.53
N PHE A 352 -2.77 19.05 8.98
CA PHE A 352 -2.09 18.81 10.26
C PHE A 352 -0.65 19.38 10.27
N GLU A 353 0.16 19.14 9.23
CA GLU A 353 1.53 19.71 9.11
C GLU A 353 1.51 21.26 9.22
N LEU A 354 0.48 21.91 8.68
CA LEU A 354 0.31 23.37 8.74
C LEU A 354 -0.24 23.84 10.10
N GLY A 355 -1.10 23.05 10.74
CA GLY A 355 -1.62 23.29 12.08
C GLY A 355 -0.52 23.31 13.14
N GLU A 356 0.36 22.31 13.15
CA GLU A 356 1.52 22.23 14.06
C GLU A 356 2.39 23.48 13.98
N ARG A 357 2.69 23.95 12.76
CA ARG A 357 3.49 25.16 12.52
C ARG A 357 2.84 26.40 13.12
N ARG A 358 1.53 26.61 12.91
CA ARG A 358 0.77 27.74 13.47
C ARG A 358 0.75 27.74 15.01
N SER A 359 0.68 26.57 15.63
CA SER A 359 0.79 26.44 17.09
C SER A 359 2.21 26.71 17.61
N SER A 360 3.25 26.26 16.90
CA SER A 360 4.65 26.46 17.30
C SER A 360 5.12 27.92 17.30
N THR A 361 4.51 28.77 16.46
CA THR A 361 4.79 30.22 16.44
C THR A 361 4.39 30.99 17.70
N GLY A 362 3.67 30.35 18.65
CA GLY A 362 3.37 30.93 19.97
C GLY A 362 4.50 30.79 21.01
N SER A 363 5.49 29.92 20.78
CA SER A 363 6.59 29.65 21.71
C SER A 363 7.94 29.98 21.08
N ALA A 364 8.41 31.22 21.28
CA ALA A 364 9.68 31.69 20.75
C ALA A 364 10.88 31.02 21.45
N SER A 365 11.33 29.89 20.91
CA SER A 365 12.71 29.41 21.10
C SER A 365 13.31 29.05 19.75
N PHE A 366 14.43 29.71 19.42
CA PHE A 366 15.11 29.57 18.14
C PHE A 366 15.94 28.27 18.15
N SER A 367 15.34 27.15 17.71
CA SER A 367 16.08 25.92 17.40
C SER A 367 16.20 25.76 15.89
N THR A 368 17.40 25.93 15.34
CA THR A 368 17.74 25.89 13.91
C THR A 368 17.77 24.50 13.29
N SER A 369 17.06 23.54 13.86
CA SER A 369 16.76 22.24 13.26
C SER A 369 15.25 22.16 13.00
N SER A 370 14.82 22.25 11.74
CA SER A 370 13.43 21.91 11.43
C SER A 370 13.23 20.43 11.73
N LYS A 371 12.55 20.10 12.82
CA LYS A 371 11.98 18.76 12.97
C LYS A 371 11.04 18.58 11.79
N GLU A 372 11.38 17.67 10.90
CA GLU A 372 10.45 17.26 9.83
C GLU A 372 9.19 16.74 10.51
N SER A 373 8.03 17.30 10.18
CA SER A 373 6.76 16.85 10.78
C SER A 373 6.54 15.38 10.43
N ASP A 374 6.19 14.56 11.43
CA ASP A 374 5.91 13.13 11.27
C ASP A 374 4.75 12.88 10.27
N GLU A 375 3.91 13.88 9.98
CA GLU A 375 2.93 13.85 8.89
C GLU A 375 3.56 13.54 7.53
N ARG A 376 4.84 13.89 7.29
CA ARG A 376 5.54 13.52 6.04
C ARG A 376 5.61 12.01 5.82
N ILE A 377 5.58 11.21 6.89
CA ILE A 377 5.57 9.75 6.82
C ILE A 377 4.23 9.27 6.23
N VAL A 378 3.11 9.87 6.68
CA VAL A 378 1.78 9.62 6.12
C VAL A 378 1.70 10.08 4.67
N GLN A 379 2.16 11.31 4.37
CA GLN A 379 2.20 11.86 3.01
C GLN A 379 2.96 10.92 2.05
N ASN A 380 4.16 10.46 2.45
CA ASN A 380 4.98 9.55 1.64
C ASN A 380 4.35 8.15 1.51
N ALA A 381 3.80 7.58 2.58
CA ALA A 381 3.12 6.28 2.53
C ALA A 381 1.90 6.31 1.58
N ILE A 382 1.13 7.41 1.59
CA ILE A 382 0.01 7.61 0.66
C ILE A 382 0.51 7.72 -0.78
N ILE A 383 1.53 8.54 -1.05
CA ILE A 383 2.10 8.73 -2.40
C ILE A 383 2.65 7.40 -2.95
N GLN A 384 3.32 6.61 -2.12
CA GLN A 384 3.80 5.27 -2.49
C GLN A 384 2.64 4.30 -2.77
N THR A 385 1.60 4.32 -1.94
CA THR A 385 0.40 3.46 -2.12
C THR A 385 -0.34 3.79 -3.42
N ILE A 386 -0.57 5.08 -3.68
CA ILE A 386 -1.12 5.60 -4.94
C ILE A 386 -0.29 5.18 -6.15
N GLY A 387 1.05 5.32 -6.04
CA GLY A 387 1.99 4.97 -7.11
C GLY A 387 1.99 3.49 -7.46
N PHE A 388 2.23 2.66 -6.45
CA PHE A 388 2.21 1.21 -6.58
C PHE A 388 0.86 0.73 -7.10
N PHE A 389 -0.25 1.26 -6.57
CA PHE A 389 -1.57 0.89 -7.03
C PHE A 389 -1.78 1.27 -8.51
N GLY A 390 -1.45 2.51 -8.90
CA GLY A 390 -1.53 2.99 -10.27
C GLY A 390 -0.67 2.18 -11.26
N SER A 391 0.50 1.70 -10.84
CA SER A 391 1.38 0.86 -11.68
C SER A 391 0.84 -0.56 -11.95
N ASN A 392 -0.10 -1.04 -11.11
CA ASN A 392 -0.75 -2.35 -11.29
C ASN A 392 -2.07 -2.25 -12.09
N LEU A 393 -2.50 -1.04 -12.48
CA LEU A 393 -3.71 -0.84 -13.30
C LEU A 393 -3.39 -0.92 -14.80
N PRO A 394 -4.31 -1.46 -15.62
CA PRO A 394 -4.26 -1.32 -17.08
C PRO A 394 -4.26 0.15 -17.52
N ASP A 395 -3.59 0.45 -18.64
CA ASP A 395 -3.36 1.82 -19.13
C ASP A 395 -4.64 2.69 -19.26
N TYR A 396 -5.79 2.08 -19.56
CA TYR A 396 -7.06 2.81 -19.66
C TYR A 396 -7.57 3.27 -18.29
N GLN A 397 -7.59 2.41 -17.27
CA GLN A 397 -7.93 2.79 -15.89
C GLN A 397 -6.88 3.75 -15.31
N ARG A 398 -5.62 3.54 -15.67
CA ARG A 398 -4.52 4.40 -15.27
C ARG A 398 -4.69 5.83 -15.81
N SER A 399 -5.16 5.97 -17.06
CA SER A 399 -5.56 7.25 -17.65
C SER A 399 -6.73 7.91 -16.92
N GLU A 400 -7.75 7.14 -16.55
CA GLU A 400 -8.88 7.64 -15.74
C GLU A 400 -8.41 8.14 -14.37
N ILE A 401 -7.46 7.45 -13.73
CA ILE A 401 -6.85 7.87 -12.47
C ILE A 401 -5.99 9.12 -12.63
N MET A 402 -5.21 9.25 -13.71
CA MET A 402 -4.47 10.49 -13.99
C MET A 402 -5.43 11.68 -14.10
N MET A 403 -6.52 11.53 -14.85
CA MET A 403 -7.60 12.53 -14.96
C MET A 403 -8.25 12.82 -13.60
N PHE A 404 -8.53 11.80 -12.79
CA PHE A 404 -9.13 11.95 -11.47
C PHE A 404 -8.22 12.71 -10.48
N VAL A 405 -6.94 12.35 -10.40
CA VAL A 405 -5.96 13.06 -9.55
C VAL A 405 -5.81 14.52 -10.03
N MET A 406 -5.69 14.74 -11.34
CA MET A 406 -5.55 16.08 -11.91
C MET A 406 -6.79 16.95 -11.65
N GLY A 407 -7.99 16.39 -11.76
CA GLY A 407 -9.26 17.05 -11.40
C GLY A 407 -9.41 17.38 -9.91
N LYS A 408 -8.52 16.87 -9.04
CA LYS A 408 -8.40 17.28 -7.63
C LYS A 408 -7.32 18.33 -7.40
N VAL A 409 -6.39 18.59 -8.32
CA VAL A 409 -5.34 19.61 -8.12
C VAL A 409 -5.99 21.00 -8.07
N PRO A 410 -5.82 21.78 -6.98
CA PRO A 410 -6.36 23.14 -6.91
C PRO A 410 -5.74 24.03 -7.99
N VAL A 411 -6.58 24.81 -8.68
CA VAL A 411 -6.13 25.86 -9.60
C VAL A 411 -6.19 27.20 -8.88
N LEU A 412 -5.08 27.93 -8.86
CA LEU A 412 -4.99 29.21 -8.15
C LEU A 412 -5.85 30.26 -8.87
N GLY A 413 -6.73 30.92 -8.10
CA GLY A 413 -7.63 31.97 -8.60
C GLY A 413 -9.04 31.49 -9.03
N THR A 414 -9.33 30.18 -9.03
CA THR A 414 -10.69 29.66 -9.26
C THR A 414 -11.19 28.84 -8.06
N SER A 415 -12.42 29.11 -7.62
CA SER A 415 -13.08 28.34 -6.57
C SER A 415 -13.53 26.97 -7.10
N SER A 416 -12.64 25.97 -7.04
CA SER A 416 -12.96 24.61 -7.48
C SER A 416 -13.97 23.95 -6.55
N HIS A 417 -15.22 23.81 -7.01
CA HIS A 417 -16.38 23.32 -6.23
C HIS A 417 -16.31 21.86 -5.71
N SER A 418 -15.18 21.14 -5.82
CA SER A 418 -15.14 19.71 -5.42
C SER A 418 -14.65 19.45 -3.99
N LEU A 419 -13.80 20.31 -3.41
CA LEU A 419 -13.25 20.18 -2.04
C LEU A 419 -12.77 21.56 -1.52
N ASP A 420 -13.30 22.04 -0.39
CA ASP A 420 -12.95 23.35 0.20
C ASP A 420 -11.47 23.45 0.65
N THR A 421 -10.65 24.20 -0.10
CA THR A 421 -9.28 24.57 0.29
C THR A 421 -9.15 26.03 0.74
N SER A 422 -10.27 26.76 0.80
CA SER A 422 -10.37 28.19 1.14
C SER A 422 -9.75 28.57 2.49
N HIS A 423 -9.74 27.64 3.46
CA HIS A 423 -9.22 27.86 4.81
C HIS A 423 -7.68 27.72 4.95
N LEU A 424 -6.98 27.19 3.95
CA LEU A 424 -5.54 26.89 4.05
C LEU A 424 -4.62 28.07 3.71
N GLY A 425 -5.10 29.00 2.87
CA GLY A 425 -4.27 30.04 2.27
C GLY A 425 -3.30 29.51 1.21
N ASP A 426 -2.48 30.41 0.66
CA ASP A 426 -1.66 30.13 -0.53
C ASP A 426 -0.57 29.08 -0.27
N LEU A 427 0.08 29.12 0.90
CA LEU A 427 1.10 28.14 1.30
C LEU A 427 0.54 26.71 1.40
N GLY A 428 -0.67 26.56 1.95
CA GLY A 428 -1.31 25.25 2.05
C GLY A 428 -1.84 24.75 0.72
N THR A 429 -2.37 25.65 -0.12
CA THR A 429 -2.76 25.34 -1.50
C THR A 429 -1.56 24.83 -2.31
N ARG A 430 -0.41 25.52 -2.22
CA ARG A 430 0.87 25.11 -2.82
C ARG A 430 1.32 23.74 -2.31
N ARG A 431 1.28 23.50 -1.00
CA ARG A 431 1.67 22.19 -0.41
C ARG A 431 0.77 21.05 -0.93
N ILE A 432 -0.53 21.26 -1.03
CA ILE A 432 -1.46 20.29 -1.64
C ILE A 432 -1.13 20.06 -3.11
N GLN A 433 -0.88 21.10 -3.91
CA GLN A 433 -0.48 20.95 -5.32
C GLN A 433 0.77 20.08 -5.47
N ILE A 434 1.81 20.32 -4.66
CA ILE A 434 3.05 19.51 -4.66
C ILE A 434 2.73 18.05 -4.32
N MET A 435 1.95 17.77 -3.27
CA MET A 435 1.61 16.39 -2.87
C MET A 435 0.76 15.65 -3.93
N LEU A 436 -0.18 16.34 -4.57
CA LEU A 436 -1.01 15.77 -5.64
C LEU A 436 -0.22 15.55 -6.94
N LEU A 437 0.69 16.45 -7.30
CA LEU A 437 1.58 16.25 -8.46
C LEU A 437 2.62 15.15 -8.20
N ARG A 438 3.15 15.00 -6.98
CA ARG A 438 3.98 13.83 -6.61
C ARG A 438 3.18 12.53 -6.71
N SER A 439 1.92 12.53 -6.27
CA SER A 439 0.99 11.40 -6.44
C SER A 439 0.79 11.05 -7.92
N LEU A 440 0.55 12.07 -8.76
CA LEU A 440 0.39 11.90 -10.22
C LEU A 440 1.69 11.41 -10.89
N LEU A 441 2.85 11.93 -10.51
CA LEU A 441 4.17 11.51 -11.01
C LEU A 441 4.42 10.01 -10.76
N MET A 442 4.06 9.52 -9.58
CA MET A 442 4.13 8.09 -9.28
C MET A 442 3.14 7.28 -10.14
N VAL A 443 1.92 7.79 -10.37
CA VAL A 443 0.95 7.17 -11.29
C VAL A 443 1.43 7.18 -12.75
N THR A 444 2.22 8.16 -13.21
CA THR A 444 2.76 8.15 -14.59
C THR A 444 4.03 7.31 -14.77
N SER A 445 4.70 6.89 -13.70
CA SER A 445 5.97 6.15 -13.76
C SER A 445 5.83 4.79 -14.47
N GLY A 446 6.37 4.67 -15.69
CA GLY A 446 6.24 3.45 -16.50
C GLY A 446 4.84 3.26 -17.11
N TYR A 447 4.16 4.37 -17.44
CA TYR A 447 2.98 4.36 -18.31
C TYR A 447 3.40 4.29 -19.78
N ASN A 448 2.74 3.46 -20.61
CA ASN A 448 3.16 3.26 -22.00
C ASN A 448 1.98 3.48 -22.98
N ALA A 449 1.77 4.72 -23.37
CA ALA A 449 0.78 5.05 -24.40
C ALA A 449 1.30 4.78 -25.81
N LYS A 450 0.46 4.11 -26.61
CA LYS A 450 0.73 3.88 -28.05
C LYS A 450 0.83 5.19 -28.85
N THR A 451 0.08 6.22 -28.46
CA THR A 451 0.07 7.54 -29.12
C THR A 451 0.04 8.65 -28.08
N ILE A 452 0.65 9.79 -28.39
CA ILE A 452 0.78 10.89 -27.43
C ILE A 452 -0.58 11.51 -27.07
N ALA A 453 -1.55 11.48 -28.00
CA ALA A 453 -2.91 11.94 -27.76
C ALA A 453 -3.67 11.11 -26.72
N ALA A 454 -3.26 9.86 -26.48
CA ALA A 454 -3.79 9.02 -25.40
C ALA A 454 -3.08 9.26 -24.05
N ALA A 455 -1.82 9.72 -24.06
CA ALA A 455 -1.10 10.12 -22.85
C ALA A 455 -1.45 11.54 -22.36
N LEU A 456 -1.63 12.45 -23.31
CA LEU A 456 -1.86 13.88 -23.08
C LEU A 456 -3.14 14.34 -23.80
N PRO A 457 -4.32 13.79 -23.46
CA PRO A 457 -5.58 14.28 -24.02
C PRO A 457 -5.78 15.76 -23.62
N ALA A 458 -6.41 16.56 -24.48
CA ALA A 458 -6.54 18.01 -24.27
C ALA A 458 -7.12 18.42 -22.89
N PRO A 459 -8.15 17.73 -22.33
CA PRO A 459 -8.66 18.03 -20.98
C PRO A 459 -7.69 17.73 -19.82
N PHE A 460 -6.59 17.01 -20.09
CA PHE A 460 -5.50 16.76 -19.13
C PHE A 460 -4.35 17.77 -19.31
N LEU A 461 -3.99 18.03 -20.57
CA LEU A 461 -2.80 18.83 -20.92
C LEU A 461 -2.90 20.27 -20.39
N ASP A 462 -4.00 20.97 -20.64
CA ASP A 462 -4.15 22.36 -20.19
C ASP A 462 -4.14 22.49 -18.65
N PRO A 463 -4.89 21.67 -17.88
CA PRO A 463 -4.72 21.61 -16.43
C PRO A 463 -3.29 21.28 -15.99
N LEU A 464 -2.63 20.26 -16.54
CA LEU A 464 -1.28 19.85 -16.14
C LEU A 464 -0.24 20.97 -16.35
N LEU A 465 -0.35 21.72 -17.45
CA LEU A 465 0.55 22.84 -17.70
C LEU A 465 0.24 24.05 -16.79
N SER A 466 -0.97 24.20 -16.26
CA SER A 466 -1.34 25.41 -15.50
C SER A 466 -0.58 25.64 -14.17
N PRO A 467 -0.30 24.64 -13.28
CA PRO A 467 0.56 24.83 -12.12
C PRO A 467 2.00 25.22 -12.44
N SER A 468 2.48 24.90 -13.65
CA SER A 468 3.86 25.21 -14.05
C SER A 468 4.06 26.65 -14.54
N LEU A 469 2.98 27.41 -14.65
CA LEU A 469 3.02 28.85 -14.93
C LEU A 469 3.02 29.68 -13.63
N MET A 470 3.40 29.05 -12.51
CA MET A 470 3.54 29.66 -11.20
C MET A 470 5.03 29.84 -10.84
N GLU A 471 5.29 30.84 -9.99
CA GLU A 471 6.59 31.22 -9.41
C GLU A 471 7.13 30.18 -8.39
N ASP A 472 6.99 28.88 -8.65
CA ASP A 472 7.49 27.80 -7.79
C ASP A 472 8.23 26.73 -8.60
N SER A 473 9.55 26.71 -8.45
CA SER A 473 10.44 25.77 -9.12
C SER A 473 10.16 24.30 -8.81
N GLU A 474 9.63 23.92 -7.63
CA GLU A 474 9.28 22.52 -7.33
C GLU A 474 8.06 22.07 -8.13
N LEU A 475 7.01 22.90 -8.21
CA LEU A 475 5.85 22.64 -9.07
C LEU A 475 6.25 22.51 -10.54
N ARG A 476 7.12 23.40 -11.04
CA ARG A 476 7.63 23.33 -12.43
C ARG A 476 8.44 22.07 -12.69
N GLN A 477 9.30 21.66 -11.75
CA GLN A 477 10.03 20.39 -11.84
C GLN A 477 9.06 19.21 -11.91
N LEU A 478 8.07 19.12 -11.02
CA LEU A 478 7.10 18.02 -11.01
C LEU A 478 6.31 17.92 -12.32
N VAL A 479 5.85 19.03 -12.89
CA VAL A 479 5.16 19.03 -14.18
C VAL A 479 6.07 18.55 -15.32
N LEU A 480 7.33 19.01 -15.36
CA LEU A 480 8.30 18.54 -16.35
C LEU A 480 8.57 17.04 -16.21
N GLU A 481 8.76 16.53 -14.98
CA GLU A 481 8.98 15.10 -14.73
C GLU A 481 7.76 14.23 -15.09
N ILE A 482 6.53 14.73 -14.89
CA ILE A 482 5.29 14.09 -15.35
C ILE A 482 5.25 14.05 -16.88
N LEU A 483 5.54 15.16 -17.56
CA LEU A 483 5.59 15.22 -19.02
C LEU A 483 6.64 14.26 -19.58
N HIS A 484 7.81 14.14 -18.95
CA HIS A 484 8.84 13.18 -19.38
C HIS A 484 8.33 11.73 -19.33
N ASN A 485 7.69 11.33 -18.22
CA ASN A 485 7.10 9.99 -18.09
C ASN A 485 6.01 9.70 -19.12
N LEU A 486 5.31 10.73 -19.62
CA LEU A 486 4.21 10.58 -20.60
C LEU A 486 4.67 10.69 -22.06
N ILE A 487 5.81 11.32 -22.33
CA ILE A 487 6.39 11.47 -23.68
C ILE A 487 7.38 10.33 -23.99
N ASP A 488 8.20 9.90 -23.04
CA ASP A 488 9.32 8.97 -23.25
C ASP A 488 8.88 7.50 -23.37
N ARG A 489 8.34 7.14 -24.54
CA ARG A 489 7.87 5.77 -24.83
C ARG A 489 8.99 4.73 -24.91
N HIS A 490 10.24 5.15 -25.12
CA HIS A 490 11.37 4.25 -25.38
C HIS A 490 12.47 4.23 -24.28
N ASP A 491 12.20 4.83 -23.12
CA ASP A 491 13.12 4.91 -21.97
C ASP A 491 14.48 5.53 -22.35
N ASN A 492 14.42 6.73 -22.95
CA ASN A 492 15.59 7.53 -23.30
C ASN A 492 15.98 8.54 -22.21
N ARG A 493 15.08 8.89 -21.28
CA ARG A 493 15.27 9.88 -20.20
C ARG A 493 16.54 9.63 -19.39
N ALA A 494 16.83 8.37 -19.06
CA ALA A 494 18.04 7.99 -18.33
C ALA A 494 19.34 8.37 -19.06
N LYS A 495 19.35 8.34 -20.39
CA LYS A 495 20.51 8.66 -21.26
C LYS A 495 20.77 10.16 -21.35
N LEU A 496 19.70 10.95 -21.22
CA LEU A 496 19.68 12.41 -21.31
C LEU A 496 19.98 13.11 -19.97
N ARG A 497 20.14 12.35 -18.88
CA ARG A 497 20.40 12.88 -17.53
C ARG A 497 21.71 13.68 -17.50
N GLY A 498 21.67 14.86 -16.86
CA GLY A 498 22.79 15.79 -16.73
C GLY A 498 23.02 16.59 -18.02
N ILE A 499 22.66 17.87 -17.98
CA ILE A 499 22.78 18.77 -19.13
C ILE A 499 24.25 19.00 -19.51
N ARG A 500 24.59 18.74 -20.78
CA ARG A 500 25.96 18.80 -21.31
C ARG A 500 25.95 18.98 -22.82
N ILE A 501 27.06 19.45 -23.37
CA ILE A 501 27.42 19.27 -24.78
C ILE A 501 27.72 17.78 -24.98
N ILE A 502 27.07 17.17 -25.97
CA ILE A 502 27.22 15.75 -26.32
C ILE A 502 28.21 15.66 -27.49
N PRO A 503 29.38 15.02 -27.33
CA PRO A 503 30.37 14.91 -28.41
C PRO A 503 29.88 14.10 -29.60
N ASP A 504 29.25 12.95 -29.33
CA ASP A 504 28.55 12.13 -30.32
C ASP A 504 27.25 11.58 -29.71
N VAL A 505 26.11 11.90 -30.33
CA VAL A 505 24.78 11.39 -29.93
C VAL A 505 24.63 9.89 -30.20
N SER A 506 25.45 9.32 -31.09
CA SER A 506 25.47 7.89 -31.41
C SER A 506 25.81 7.03 -30.19
N ASP A 507 26.73 7.50 -29.34
CA ASP A 507 27.13 6.83 -28.09
C ASP A 507 25.97 6.66 -27.10
N LEU A 508 24.98 7.57 -27.14
CA LEU A 508 23.81 7.49 -26.27
C LEU A 508 22.87 6.35 -26.66
N LYS A 509 22.97 5.80 -27.88
CA LYS A 509 22.11 4.72 -28.39
C LYS A 509 20.61 5.04 -28.18
N ILE A 510 20.22 6.23 -28.66
CA ILE A 510 18.84 6.71 -28.62
C ILE A 510 17.94 5.73 -29.39
N LYS A 511 16.85 5.30 -28.76
CA LYS A 511 15.79 4.51 -29.41
C LYS A 511 14.76 5.49 -29.94
N ARG A 512 14.40 5.41 -31.22
CA ARG A 512 13.35 6.22 -31.83
C ARG A 512 12.60 5.44 -32.90
N ASP A 513 11.28 5.57 -32.89
CA ASP A 513 10.40 5.08 -33.95
C ASP A 513 10.01 6.22 -34.91
N LYS A 514 9.46 5.86 -36.07
CA LYS A 514 8.92 6.86 -37.00
C LYS A 514 7.62 7.44 -36.45
N ILE A 515 7.56 8.77 -36.30
CA ILE A 515 6.39 9.49 -35.79
C ILE A 515 5.08 9.09 -36.50
N SER A 516 4.04 8.83 -35.72
CA SER A 516 2.74 8.42 -36.26
C SER A 516 1.94 9.60 -36.82
N ARG A 517 0.99 9.32 -37.74
CA ARG A 517 0.07 10.37 -38.26
C ARG A 517 -0.76 11.03 -37.15
N GLN A 518 -1.07 10.29 -36.07
CA GLN A 518 -1.81 10.82 -34.93
C GLN A 518 -0.94 11.77 -34.10
N ASP A 519 0.33 11.42 -33.86
CA ASP A 519 1.28 12.27 -33.12
C ASP A 519 1.61 13.56 -33.92
N VAL A 520 1.72 13.47 -35.26
CA VAL A 520 1.81 14.66 -36.13
C VAL A 520 0.58 15.57 -35.99
N SER A 521 -0.63 14.99 -35.98
CA SER A 521 -1.87 15.77 -35.80
C SER A 521 -1.95 16.41 -34.41
N PHE A 522 -1.48 15.70 -33.37
CA PHE A 522 -1.35 16.24 -32.01
C PHE A 522 -0.40 17.43 -31.99
N MET A 523 0.81 17.32 -32.54
CA MET A 523 1.77 18.42 -32.54
C MET A 523 1.27 19.65 -33.31
N LYS A 524 0.51 19.46 -34.41
CA LYS A 524 -0.13 20.58 -35.12
C LYS A 524 -1.21 21.30 -34.31
N LYS A 525 -1.88 20.61 -33.38
CA LYS A 525 -2.96 21.18 -32.55
C LYS A 525 -2.48 21.69 -31.18
N HIS A 526 -1.55 20.99 -30.56
CA HIS A 526 -1.15 21.16 -29.16
C HIS A 526 0.33 21.54 -28.97
N GLY A 527 1.17 21.47 -30.02
CA GLY A 527 2.60 21.78 -29.93
C GLY A 527 2.89 23.18 -29.39
N GLN A 528 2.06 24.18 -29.74
CA GLN A 528 2.19 25.54 -29.21
C GLN A 528 2.05 25.64 -27.69
N GLN A 529 1.25 24.77 -27.06
CA GLN A 529 1.11 24.73 -25.59
C GLN A 529 2.40 24.20 -24.94
N LEU A 530 3.01 23.15 -25.52
CA LEU A 530 4.30 22.62 -25.08
C LEU A 530 5.45 23.61 -25.27
N TYR A 531 5.54 24.25 -26.44
CA TYR A 531 6.57 25.26 -26.73
C TYR A 531 6.45 26.45 -25.78
N ARG A 532 5.22 26.93 -25.52
CA ARG A 532 4.96 28.04 -24.60
C ARG A 532 5.35 27.69 -23.17
N HIS A 533 5.04 26.47 -22.72
CA HIS A 533 5.42 25.99 -21.40
C HIS A 533 6.95 25.98 -21.22
N ILE A 534 7.69 25.43 -22.20
CA ILE A 534 9.17 25.44 -22.16
C ILE A 534 9.70 26.87 -22.21
N TYR A 535 9.15 27.72 -23.08
CA TYR A 535 9.56 29.11 -23.22
C TYR A 535 9.43 29.90 -21.91
N LEU A 536 8.25 29.85 -21.28
CA LEU A 536 8.01 30.55 -20.02
C LEU A 536 8.78 29.89 -18.86
N GLY A 537 8.87 28.56 -18.81
CA GLY A 537 9.65 27.86 -17.80
C GLY A 537 11.13 28.23 -17.78
N CYS A 538 11.72 28.66 -18.92
CA CYS A 538 13.08 29.20 -18.99
C CYS A 538 13.20 30.65 -18.45
N LYS A 539 12.09 31.40 -18.39
CA LYS A 539 12.02 32.81 -18.01
C LYS A 539 11.73 33.07 -16.53
N GLU A 540 11.69 32.04 -15.70
CA GLU A 540 11.49 32.17 -14.26
C GLU A 540 12.83 32.44 -13.54
N ASP A 541 12.82 33.28 -12.51
CA ASP A 541 14.00 33.75 -11.78
C ASP A 541 14.47 32.78 -10.68
N ASP A 542 13.56 31.99 -10.10
CA ASP A 542 13.86 30.95 -9.10
C ASP A 542 14.36 29.61 -9.70
N ASN A 543 14.66 29.57 -11.01
CA ASN A 543 15.20 28.38 -11.67
C ASN A 543 16.60 27.98 -11.16
N VAL A 544 16.72 26.75 -10.67
CA VAL A 544 18.00 26.10 -10.31
C VAL A 544 18.50 25.17 -11.44
N GLN A 545 19.72 24.63 -11.33
CA GLN A 545 20.30 23.67 -12.28
C GLN A 545 19.31 22.56 -12.70
N LYS A 546 18.61 21.96 -11.74
CA LYS A 546 17.64 20.89 -12.01
C LYS A 546 16.50 21.34 -12.94
N ASN A 547 16.07 22.60 -12.89
CA ASN A 547 15.08 23.12 -13.83
C ASN A 547 15.63 23.13 -15.26
N PHE A 548 16.86 23.61 -15.47
CA PHE A 548 17.51 23.60 -16.79
C PHE A 548 17.75 22.18 -17.33
N GLU A 549 18.14 21.23 -16.47
CA GLU A 549 18.27 19.80 -16.84
C GLU A 549 16.94 19.20 -17.31
N LEU A 550 15.85 19.50 -16.62
CA LEU A 550 14.52 19.01 -17.01
C LEU A 550 13.99 19.71 -18.27
N LEU A 551 14.26 21.01 -18.46
CA LEU A 551 13.91 21.75 -19.68
C LEU A 551 14.68 21.22 -20.90
N PHE A 552 15.98 20.92 -20.74
CA PHE A 552 16.79 20.23 -21.77
C PHE A 552 16.19 18.87 -22.12
N THR A 553 15.85 18.08 -21.10
CA THR A 553 15.23 16.76 -21.26
C THR A 553 13.88 16.85 -21.99
N SER A 554 13.06 17.86 -21.71
CA SER A 554 11.80 18.11 -22.44
C SER A 554 12.03 18.38 -23.93
N LEU A 555 12.96 19.28 -24.25
CA LEU A 555 13.30 19.61 -25.64
C LEU A 555 13.85 18.37 -26.39
N ALA A 556 14.74 17.60 -25.75
CA ALA A 556 15.31 16.39 -26.31
C ALA A 556 14.26 15.28 -26.51
N LEU A 557 13.37 15.04 -25.54
CA LEU A 557 12.30 14.04 -25.68
C LEU A 557 11.29 14.41 -26.77
N ILE A 558 10.88 15.69 -26.89
CA ILE A 558 10.04 16.14 -28.00
C ILE A 558 10.76 15.92 -29.35
N THR A 559 12.08 16.13 -29.40
CA THR A 559 12.90 15.85 -30.59
C THR A 559 12.94 14.35 -30.95
N ILE A 560 13.04 13.48 -29.95
CA ILE A 560 13.16 12.02 -30.16
C ILE A 560 11.80 11.41 -30.57
N GLU A 561 10.72 11.81 -29.91
CA GLU A 561 9.42 11.12 -29.95
C GLU A 561 8.40 11.78 -30.90
N LEU A 562 8.48 13.11 -31.07
CA LEU A 562 7.42 13.94 -31.64
C LEU A 562 7.90 14.86 -32.77
N ALA A 563 9.15 14.74 -33.21
CA ALA A 563 9.68 15.56 -34.29
C ALA A 563 9.30 15.07 -35.69
N ASN A 564 8.84 16.00 -36.51
CA ASN A 564 8.87 15.98 -37.97
C ASN A 564 9.55 17.27 -38.47
N GLU A 565 9.63 17.46 -39.78
CA GLU A 565 10.27 18.64 -40.39
C GLU A 565 9.70 19.99 -39.88
N GLU A 566 8.38 20.09 -39.70
CA GLU A 566 7.73 21.30 -39.17
C GLU A 566 8.09 21.54 -37.68
N VAL A 567 8.08 20.48 -36.87
CA VAL A 567 8.40 20.53 -35.44
C VAL A 567 9.87 20.86 -35.20
N VAL A 568 10.80 20.31 -35.99
CA VAL A 568 12.23 20.67 -35.93
C VAL A 568 12.40 22.18 -36.13
N ILE A 569 11.77 22.76 -37.15
CA ILE A 569 11.84 24.20 -37.40
C ILE A 569 11.23 25.01 -36.24
N ASP A 570 10.08 24.61 -35.70
CA ASP A 570 9.50 25.32 -34.54
C ASP A 570 10.34 25.21 -33.26
N LEU A 571 11.03 24.09 -33.02
CA LEU A 571 11.95 23.95 -31.91
C LEU A 571 13.25 24.78 -32.09
N ILE A 572 13.72 24.96 -33.33
CA ILE A 572 14.83 25.88 -33.64
C ILE A 572 14.39 27.33 -33.39
N ARG A 573 13.19 27.72 -33.83
CA ARG A 573 12.61 29.05 -33.57
C ARG A 573 12.47 29.33 -32.08
N LEU A 574 12.06 28.31 -31.30
CA LEU A 574 11.99 28.38 -29.84
C LEU A 574 13.38 28.60 -29.21
N ALA A 575 14.39 27.84 -29.64
CA ALA A 575 15.76 27.98 -29.13
C ALA A 575 16.39 29.35 -29.44
N ILE A 576 16.15 29.88 -30.65
CA ILE A 576 16.58 31.25 -31.04
C ILE A 576 15.85 32.30 -30.19
N ALA A 577 14.52 32.21 -30.05
CA ALA A 577 13.75 33.17 -29.26
C ALA A 577 14.13 33.18 -27.77
N LEU A 578 14.50 32.01 -27.21
CA LEU A 578 15.08 31.92 -25.87
C LEU A 578 16.42 32.66 -25.76
N GLN A 579 17.32 32.48 -26.74
CA GLN A 579 18.58 33.23 -26.78
C GLN A 579 18.34 34.75 -26.88
N ASP A 580 17.48 35.18 -27.81
CA ASP A 580 17.24 36.60 -28.09
C ASP A 580 16.59 37.32 -26.89
N THR A 581 15.64 36.67 -26.21
CA THR A 581 15.01 37.20 -24.98
C THR A 581 16.04 37.49 -23.90
N ILE A 582 17.07 36.66 -23.78
CA ILE A 582 18.13 36.78 -22.77
C ILE A 582 19.18 37.83 -23.16
N ILE A 583 19.35 38.11 -24.45
CA ILE A 583 20.19 39.21 -24.95
C ILE A 583 19.51 40.55 -24.64
N ILE A 584 18.22 40.72 -25.00
CA ILE A 584 17.45 41.95 -24.76
C ILE A 584 17.18 42.14 -23.25
N ASN A 585 16.85 41.05 -22.54
CA ASN A 585 16.64 40.99 -21.10
C ASN A 585 15.57 41.95 -20.55
N GLU A 586 14.44 42.11 -21.26
CA GLU A 586 13.33 42.97 -20.82
C GLU A 586 12.78 42.58 -19.43
N ASP A 587 12.82 41.28 -19.10
CA ASP A 587 12.33 40.73 -17.84
C ASP A 587 13.32 40.85 -16.66
N ASN A 588 14.50 41.46 -16.86
CA ASN A 588 15.52 41.67 -15.83
C ASN A 588 16.03 40.40 -15.11
N LEU A 589 16.23 39.30 -15.85
CA LEU A 589 16.59 38.01 -15.26
C LEU A 589 17.99 38.01 -14.59
N PRO A 590 18.17 37.25 -13.49
CA PRO A 590 19.48 37.11 -12.84
C PRO A 590 20.54 36.55 -13.80
N MET A 591 21.80 36.99 -13.63
CA MET A 591 22.88 36.60 -14.55
C MET A 591 23.12 35.09 -14.61
N PHE A 592 22.89 34.37 -13.50
CA PHE A 592 22.91 32.91 -13.48
C PHE A 592 21.89 32.32 -14.44
N ASN A 593 20.61 32.73 -14.36
CA ASN A 593 19.53 32.26 -15.21
C ASN A 593 19.79 32.61 -16.68
N ARG A 594 20.28 33.83 -16.96
CA ARG A 594 20.69 34.25 -18.30
C ARG A 594 21.76 33.31 -18.90
N CYS A 595 22.80 33.00 -18.14
CA CYS A 595 23.83 32.05 -18.56
C CYS A 595 23.29 30.61 -18.66
N GLY A 596 22.40 30.20 -17.76
CA GLY A 596 21.72 28.91 -17.76
C GLY A 596 20.85 28.67 -19.01
N VAL A 597 20.10 29.68 -19.47
CA VAL A 597 19.36 29.61 -20.74
C VAL A 597 20.32 29.57 -21.93
N MET A 598 21.43 30.33 -21.92
CA MET A 598 22.44 30.27 -22.97
C MET A 598 23.09 28.87 -23.08
N ALA A 599 23.37 28.23 -21.94
CA ALA A 599 23.87 26.87 -21.85
C ALA A 599 22.82 25.83 -22.30
N LEU A 600 21.55 26.03 -21.92
CA LEU A 600 20.42 25.21 -22.38
C LEU A 600 20.29 25.23 -23.92
N VAL A 601 20.34 26.42 -24.53
CA VAL A 601 20.29 26.57 -25.98
C VAL A 601 21.51 25.93 -26.65
N ALA A 602 22.71 26.05 -26.08
CA ALA A 602 23.92 25.40 -26.61
C ALA A 602 23.81 23.87 -26.60
N ALA A 603 23.46 23.28 -25.45
CA ALA A 603 23.27 21.83 -25.30
C ALA A 603 22.18 21.31 -26.23
N TYR A 604 21.05 22.02 -26.32
CA TYR A 604 19.93 21.60 -27.14
C TYR A 604 20.24 21.67 -28.65
N LEU A 605 20.85 22.75 -29.14
CA LEU A 605 21.20 22.86 -30.57
C LEU A 605 22.33 21.89 -30.95
N ASN A 606 23.27 21.61 -30.04
CA ASN A 606 24.26 20.54 -30.20
C ASN A 606 23.60 19.16 -30.38
N PHE A 607 22.64 18.83 -29.51
CA PHE A 607 21.88 17.58 -29.61
C PHE A 607 21.04 17.52 -30.90
N LEU A 608 20.27 18.58 -31.19
CA LEU A 608 19.36 18.63 -32.34
C LEU A 608 20.10 18.53 -33.67
N SER A 609 21.23 19.24 -33.83
CA SER A 609 22.01 19.21 -35.07
C SER A 609 22.48 17.81 -35.43
N GLN A 610 22.99 17.06 -34.45
CA GLN A 610 23.38 15.66 -34.62
C GLN A 610 22.17 14.75 -34.89
N MET A 611 21.03 14.97 -34.22
CA MET A 611 19.80 14.18 -34.41
C MET A 611 19.16 14.30 -35.79
N ILE A 612 19.30 15.46 -36.45
CA ILE A 612 18.87 15.69 -37.84
C ILE A 612 19.96 15.40 -38.88
N ALA A 613 21.22 15.25 -38.44
CA ALA A 613 22.38 14.88 -39.25
C ALA A 613 22.64 15.76 -40.50
N VAL A 614 22.28 17.06 -40.45
CA VAL A 614 22.59 18.02 -41.52
C VAL A 614 24.02 18.55 -41.32
N PRO A 615 25.01 18.23 -42.20
CA PRO A 615 26.42 18.50 -41.91
C PRO A 615 26.76 19.98 -41.74
N ALA A 616 26.20 20.86 -42.59
CA ALA A 616 26.43 22.30 -42.50
C ALA A 616 25.90 22.91 -41.19
N PHE A 617 24.76 22.41 -40.69
CA PHE A 617 24.20 22.84 -39.41
C PHE A 617 25.03 22.34 -38.22
N CYS A 618 25.49 21.08 -38.27
CA CYS A 618 26.42 20.53 -37.27
C CYS A 618 27.72 21.34 -37.20
N GLN A 619 28.30 21.71 -38.35
CA GLN A 619 29.50 22.56 -38.43
C GLN A 619 29.25 23.96 -37.85
N HIS A 620 28.12 24.60 -38.18
CA HIS A 620 27.78 25.90 -37.62
C HIS A 620 27.66 25.85 -36.09
N VAL A 621 26.93 24.86 -35.57
CA VAL A 621 26.71 24.69 -34.13
C VAL A 621 28.01 24.39 -33.39
N SER A 622 28.84 23.49 -33.92
CA SER A 622 30.15 23.15 -33.34
C SER A 622 31.06 24.38 -33.25
N LYS A 623 31.13 25.19 -34.32
CA LYS A 623 31.92 26.43 -34.33
C LYS A 623 31.48 27.45 -33.27
N VAL A 624 30.18 27.59 -33.00
CA VAL A 624 29.69 28.47 -31.93
C VAL A 624 30.08 27.93 -30.55
N ILE A 625 30.05 26.61 -30.36
CA ILE A 625 30.44 25.95 -29.10
C ILE A 625 31.95 26.07 -28.86
N GLU A 626 32.78 25.89 -29.88
CA GLU A 626 34.23 26.10 -29.83
C GLU A 626 34.55 27.56 -29.42
N THR A 627 33.92 28.54 -30.07
CA THR A 627 34.09 29.97 -29.74
C THR A 627 33.67 30.26 -28.29
N ARG A 628 32.52 29.73 -27.85
CA ARG A 628 32.07 29.84 -26.44
C ARG A 628 33.05 29.18 -25.46
N THR A 629 33.67 28.06 -25.83
CA THR A 629 34.62 27.34 -24.97
C THR A 629 35.84 28.21 -24.65
N VAL A 630 36.32 28.99 -25.63
CA VAL A 630 37.48 29.89 -25.48
C VAL A 630 37.10 31.22 -24.82
N GLU A 631 36.04 31.88 -25.28
CA GLU A 631 35.77 33.29 -24.97
C GLU A 631 34.68 33.51 -23.90
N ALA A 632 33.73 32.60 -23.76
CA ALA A 632 32.52 32.80 -22.95
C ALA A 632 32.00 31.48 -22.33
N SER A 633 32.89 30.77 -21.64
CA SER A 633 32.62 29.37 -21.23
C SER A 633 31.43 29.22 -20.26
N TYR A 634 31.04 30.27 -19.54
CA TYR A 634 29.80 30.34 -18.74
C TYR A 634 28.51 30.27 -19.59
N PHE A 635 28.57 30.33 -20.92
CA PHE A 635 27.47 29.99 -21.83
C PHE A 635 27.40 28.50 -22.19
N LEU A 636 28.17 27.64 -21.50
CA LEU A 636 28.17 26.18 -21.68
C LEU A 636 27.80 25.47 -20.36
N PRO A 637 27.02 24.36 -20.42
CA PRO A 637 26.55 23.64 -19.24
C PRO A 637 27.67 23.22 -18.28
N GLU A 638 28.80 22.80 -18.84
CA GLU A 638 29.96 22.26 -18.13
C GLU A 638 30.57 23.28 -17.17
N ASN A 639 30.31 24.57 -17.33
CA ASN A 639 30.91 25.63 -16.52
C ASN A 639 29.89 26.39 -15.68
N ILE A 640 28.70 26.69 -16.22
CA ILE A 640 27.67 27.42 -15.46
C ILE A 640 27.12 26.64 -14.26
N PHE A 641 27.10 25.31 -14.35
CA PHE A 641 26.60 24.41 -13.31
C PHE A 641 27.71 23.77 -12.45
N LYS A 642 28.95 24.28 -12.52
CA LYS A 642 30.03 23.92 -11.58
C LYS A 642 29.94 24.73 -10.30
N ASP A 643 30.30 24.10 -9.18
CA ASP A 643 30.56 24.81 -7.93
C ASP A 643 31.57 25.94 -8.15
N LYS A 644 31.19 27.16 -7.74
CA LYS A 644 31.98 28.41 -7.86
C LYS A 644 32.19 28.91 -9.32
N CYS A 645 31.19 28.77 -10.20
CA CYS A 645 31.21 29.44 -11.51
C CYS A 645 31.41 30.97 -11.37
N ILE A 646 32.31 31.53 -12.20
CA ILE A 646 32.52 32.98 -12.30
C ILE A 646 31.53 33.54 -13.35
N LEU A 647 30.53 34.29 -12.89
CA LEU A 647 29.54 34.93 -13.76
C LEU A 647 30.07 36.23 -14.40
N PRO A 648 29.71 36.55 -15.65
CA PRO A 648 30.07 37.79 -16.30
C PRO A 648 29.34 38.99 -15.67
N LYS A 649 29.91 40.21 -15.79
CA LYS A 649 29.31 41.44 -15.25
C LYS A 649 28.24 42.06 -16.15
N SER A 650 28.31 41.85 -17.46
CA SER A 650 27.31 42.26 -18.47
C SER A 650 27.47 41.37 -19.70
N LEU A 651 26.38 41.17 -20.46
CA LEU A 651 26.39 40.44 -21.74
C LEU A 651 26.51 41.37 -22.97
N GLU A 652 26.48 42.68 -22.78
CA GLU A 652 26.42 43.69 -23.87
C GLU A 652 27.70 43.77 -24.71
N LYS A 653 28.80 43.17 -24.24
CA LYS A 653 30.13 43.19 -24.89
C LYS A 653 30.41 41.96 -25.74
N HIS A 654 29.46 41.05 -25.92
CA HIS A 654 29.67 39.81 -26.67
C HIS A 654 29.53 39.99 -28.17
N GLU A 655 30.49 39.45 -28.92
CA GLU A 655 30.45 39.44 -30.37
C GLU A 655 29.32 38.55 -30.90
N LYS A 656 28.82 38.87 -32.10
CA LYS A 656 27.84 38.06 -32.83
C LYS A 656 28.31 36.62 -33.13
N ASN A 657 29.60 36.34 -32.98
CA ASN A 657 30.21 35.02 -33.16
C ASN A 657 29.87 34.04 -32.02
N LEU A 658 29.49 34.54 -30.84
CA LEU A 658 29.06 33.75 -29.68
C LEU A 658 27.59 33.33 -29.73
N PHE A 659 26.80 33.85 -30.66
CA PHE A 659 25.37 33.62 -30.77
C PHE A 659 25.03 32.73 -31.98
N PHE A 660 23.99 31.92 -31.80
CA PHE A 660 23.37 31.19 -32.89
C PHE A 660 22.56 32.16 -33.74
N LEU A 661 22.96 32.40 -34.99
CA LEU A 661 22.38 33.44 -35.84
C LEU A 661 21.36 32.85 -36.80
N THR A 662 20.14 33.39 -36.81
CA THR A 662 19.02 32.90 -37.62
C THR A 662 19.36 32.77 -39.11
N ASN A 663 20.12 33.71 -39.68
CA ASN A 663 20.52 33.66 -41.08
C ASN A 663 21.53 32.54 -41.37
N LYS A 664 22.53 32.33 -40.50
CA LYS A 664 23.49 31.22 -40.65
C LYS A 664 22.82 29.86 -40.48
N ILE A 665 21.85 29.76 -39.57
CA ILE A 665 21.03 28.55 -39.42
C ILE A 665 20.19 28.30 -40.68
N ALA A 666 19.51 29.34 -41.19
CA ALA A 666 18.73 29.29 -42.42
C ALA A 666 19.57 28.85 -43.64
N GLU A 667 20.76 29.44 -43.81
CA GLU A 667 21.75 29.05 -44.83
C GLU A 667 22.17 27.58 -44.66
N SER A 668 22.46 27.14 -43.42
CA SER A 668 22.93 25.77 -43.14
C SER A 668 21.87 24.66 -43.30
N LEU A 669 20.58 25.01 -43.28
CA LEU A 669 19.45 24.11 -43.52
C LEU A 669 18.92 24.21 -44.96
N GLY A 670 19.38 25.20 -45.74
CA GLY A 670 19.02 25.40 -47.14
C GLY A 670 19.30 24.14 -47.96
N GLY A 671 18.31 23.73 -48.78
CA GLY A 671 18.40 22.52 -49.60
C GLY A 671 18.24 21.19 -48.85
N SER A 672 18.11 21.18 -47.51
CA SER A 672 17.97 19.96 -46.70
C SER A 672 16.52 19.54 -46.43
N GLY A 673 15.56 19.96 -47.27
CA GLY A 673 14.13 19.63 -47.15
C GLY A 673 13.32 20.45 -46.14
N TYR A 674 13.98 21.12 -45.18
CA TYR A 674 13.30 21.91 -44.15
C TYR A 674 12.75 23.26 -44.67
N SER A 675 11.59 23.70 -44.16
CA SER A 675 10.98 24.99 -44.48
C SER A 675 11.68 26.15 -43.76
N VAL A 676 12.79 26.61 -44.36
CA VAL A 676 13.65 27.68 -43.84
C VAL A 676 12.92 29.03 -43.71
N GLU A 677 11.92 29.30 -44.57
CA GLU A 677 11.15 30.55 -44.55
C GLU A 677 10.55 30.88 -43.18
N ARG A 678 10.07 29.85 -42.45
CA ARG A 678 9.47 30.02 -41.12
C ARG A 678 10.49 30.45 -40.05
N LEU A 679 11.79 30.23 -40.24
CA LEU A 679 12.83 30.71 -39.31
C LEU A 679 12.90 32.25 -39.26
N SER A 680 12.51 32.94 -40.34
CA SER A 680 12.47 34.40 -40.39
C SER A 680 11.38 35.01 -39.50
N VAL A 681 10.37 34.22 -39.11
CA VAL A 681 9.28 34.64 -38.23
C VAL A 681 9.65 34.28 -36.79
N PRO A 682 9.86 35.25 -35.87
CA PRO A 682 10.16 34.97 -34.47
C PRO A 682 9.11 34.06 -33.82
N TYR A 683 9.52 33.25 -32.86
CA TYR A 683 8.57 32.55 -32.00
C TYR A 683 7.89 33.56 -31.07
N VAL A 684 6.55 33.55 -31.03
CA VAL A 684 5.75 34.39 -30.13
C VAL A 684 4.89 33.46 -29.28
N PRO A 685 5.01 33.47 -27.94
CA PRO A 685 4.21 32.63 -27.05
C PRO A 685 2.74 33.07 -27.07
N GLN A 686 1.92 32.41 -27.89
CA GLN A 686 0.49 32.74 -28.03
C GLN A 686 -0.29 32.42 -26.75
N VAL A 687 -1.19 33.31 -26.35
CA VAL A 687 -2.12 33.04 -25.25
C VAL A 687 -3.24 32.13 -25.76
N THR A 688 -3.25 30.87 -25.35
CA THR A 688 -4.42 29.99 -25.53
C THR A 688 -5.59 30.57 -24.72
N ALA A 689 -6.62 31.02 -25.43
CA ALA A 689 -7.76 31.68 -24.82
C ALA A 689 -8.62 30.68 -24.03
N LEU A 690 -8.72 30.88 -22.70
CA LEU A 690 -9.82 30.36 -21.86
C LEU A 690 -9.89 30.94 -20.43
N PHE A 691 -8.87 31.67 -19.95
CA PHE A 691 -8.97 32.44 -18.71
C PHE A 691 -9.67 33.79 -18.94
N PRO A 692 -10.78 34.12 -18.23
CA PRO A 692 -11.29 35.48 -18.19
C PRO A 692 -10.23 36.41 -17.59
N SER A 693 -9.96 37.52 -18.25
CA SER A 693 -8.82 38.40 -17.92
C SER A 693 -9.01 39.15 -16.59
N GLY A 694 -8.64 38.50 -15.48
CA GLY A 694 -8.47 39.13 -14.19
C GLY A 694 -7.25 40.06 -14.19
N LYS A 695 -7.51 41.37 -14.25
CA LYS A 695 -6.55 42.50 -14.25
C LYS A 695 -5.77 42.71 -15.56
N LYS A 696 -6.09 43.82 -16.23
CA LYS A 696 -5.18 44.49 -17.19
C LYS A 696 -3.96 45.04 -16.43
N PRO A 697 -2.73 44.98 -16.98
CA PRO A 697 -1.59 45.65 -16.37
C PRO A 697 -1.78 47.17 -16.40
N HIS A 698 -1.45 47.84 -15.30
CA HIS A 698 -1.51 49.30 -15.22
C HIS A 698 -0.47 49.94 -16.15
N LYS A 699 -0.93 50.66 -17.18
CA LYS A 699 -0.06 51.62 -17.91
C LYS A 699 0.36 52.73 -16.94
N CYS A 700 1.60 52.69 -16.48
CA CYS A 700 2.17 53.77 -15.68
C CYS A 700 2.37 55.00 -16.57
N ARG A 701 1.47 55.99 -16.44
CA ARG A 701 1.56 57.27 -17.17
C ARG A 701 2.60 58.16 -16.48
N HIS A 702 3.80 58.30 -17.06
CA HIS A 702 4.72 59.36 -16.66
C HIS A 702 4.04 60.73 -16.88
N LYS A 703 3.77 61.45 -15.79
CA LYS A 703 3.39 62.87 -15.83
C LYS A 703 4.67 63.71 -15.78
N SER A 704 5.07 64.26 -16.92
CA SER A 704 6.00 65.39 -16.97
C SER A 704 5.34 66.63 -16.34
N LYS A 705 5.79 67.05 -15.15
CA LYS A 705 5.45 68.37 -14.61
C LYS A 705 6.35 69.42 -15.28
N GLY A 706 5.86 70.03 -16.34
CA GLY A 706 6.37 71.34 -16.78
C GLY A 706 5.94 72.40 -15.76
N LYS A 707 6.86 73.27 -15.36
CA LYS A 707 6.54 74.51 -14.65
C LYS A 707 6.17 75.59 -15.68
N SER A 708 5.10 76.31 -15.43
CA SER A 708 4.91 77.68 -15.91
C SER A 708 3.92 78.39 -14.98
N GLU A 709 4.42 79.41 -14.28
CA GLU A 709 3.67 80.49 -13.61
C GLU A 709 2.87 81.32 -14.65
N PRO A 710 1.95 82.23 -14.25
CA PRO A 710 1.73 82.78 -12.90
C PRO A 710 0.43 82.34 -12.19
#